data_AF-A0A381SE17-F1
#
_entry.id   AF-A0A381SE17-F1
#
_cell.length_a   1.000
_cell.length_b   1.000
_cell.length_c   1.000
_cell.angle_alpha   90.00
_cell.angle_beta   90.00
_cell.angle_gamma   90.00
#
_symmetry.space_group_name_H-M   'P 1'
#
loop_
_entity.id
_entity.type
_entity.pdbx_description
1 polymer ?
#
loop_
_entity_poly.entity_id
_entity_poly.type
_entity_poly.pdbx_seq_one_letter_code
_entity_poly.pdbx_strand_id
1 'polypeptide(L)'
;MEKFYTTLVKLNSLQFKYRTLITFGIVLIVILASDVLFNVFFPSIVNFLESQFSIVLSDHESIDLGFAPEIWGGVLAMVLGTLIIVVAIAAESSPKLMDLFVKDWLSLIYVWFLILSSLHATVIMFYVEPLNRVSSIVLNTYVYLFLASVFTLPYIFYILLYSKTSNVVTTISGIIKSFIFNLKKPSIHSAMNNSMEVIEEYQKEIMGSLDQLDDLLAFTQFKETQTEIIREISTIIQTYISNKPEFNAQFFHLTPTIKDNATFRTYTKTQYQEMANSLTFYEVKVFRLLGNSYIKMIENDRFDIASLIPAELVDIGKTCLEMDDNTILENVNIRFNTLFRFAIKHAYKNNEPRNLYNLSFHYSNMIQEYVKADRVDMATYCYDKFKFYANDIYKNAEGNPSLYFIVDTLTFELRKCQVLIHEKGWSDDEQMNLLKMILQLDKPPGYSKDSVDKGILGGNNGTRRIQIGLALFYLSVDKKDFAIAIAEDYLDDLAYFDEKSFKANANTQCFLLSIFGPTFWEDTDRGNLNIYFAPEKDQLEPFKELLFELMDNRLEALERDVQFLTLEVDKLMQRRQRQDGYLNDVDKERMEDLQRKISAREKSDDEKPTEWIMDHDILYTLLCISFFADQEIDESEKGVIFESFATFVKDVTNESFNSDFGLATEKFIGLENEESRQKQYEHSLMNIKNSEETDSDQLLQLLHAFVDIANADEFIHENELLLIQNAVAIWELDVEINKPKSGDRLEIQK
;
A
#
# COMPACT_ATOMS: atom_id res chain seq x y z
N MET A 1 -7.40 -50.43 -12.41
CA MET A 1 -7.01 -49.09 -12.89
C MET A 1 -6.20 -48.35 -11.83
N GLU A 2 -6.76 -48.12 -10.64
CA GLU A 2 -6.06 -47.36 -9.56
C GLU A 2 -4.73 -47.97 -9.11
N LYS A 3 -4.71 -49.28 -8.77
CA LYS A 3 -3.45 -49.98 -8.43
C LYS A 3 -2.40 -49.91 -9.55
N PHE A 4 -2.82 -49.94 -10.82
CA PHE A 4 -1.93 -49.84 -11.97
C PHE A 4 -1.32 -48.42 -12.07
N TYR A 5 -2.11 -47.37 -11.85
CA TYR A 5 -1.60 -46.00 -11.80
C TYR A 5 -0.65 -45.77 -10.65
N THR A 6 -0.96 -46.27 -9.45
CA THR A 6 -0.04 -46.20 -8.31
C THR A 6 1.28 -46.92 -8.60
N THR A 7 1.24 -48.10 -9.22
CA THR A 7 2.45 -48.81 -9.65
C THR A 7 3.23 -48.04 -10.71
N LEU A 8 2.56 -47.43 -11.69
CA LEU A 8 3.21 -46.62 -12.74
C LEU A 8 3.89 -45.37 -12.17
N VAL A 9 3.24 -44.68 -11.23
CA VAL A 9 3.80 -43.50 -10.56
C VAL A 9 4.99 -43.88 -9.68
N LYS A 10 4.88 -44.99 -8.93
CA LYS A 10 6.02 -45.54 -8.17
C LYS A 10 7.17 -45.97 -9.09
N LEU A 11 6.87 -46.50 -10.28
CA LEU A 11 7.89 -46.84 -11.27
C LEU A 11 8.61 -45.60 -11.81
N ASN A 12 7.87 -44.52 -12.09
CA ASN A 12 8.46 -43.24 -12.51
C ASN A 12 9.30 -42.59 -11.40
N SER A 13 8.84 -42.67 -10.15
CA SER A 13 9.60 -42.28 -8.95
C SER A 13 10.91 -43.07 -8.82
N LEU A 14 10.84 -44.40 -8.96
CA LEU A 14 12.02 -45.27 -8.97
C LEU A 14 12.95 -44.95 -10.14
N GLN A 15 12.40 -44.63 -11.32
CA GLN A 15 13.18 -44.18 -12.48
C GLN A 15 13.92 -42.89 -12.19
N PHE A 16 13.30 -41.96 -11.46
CA PHE A 16 13.93 -40.70 -11.08
C PHE A 16 15.03 -40.92 -10.03
N LYS A 17 14.77 -41.74 -9.01
CA LYS A 17 15.71 -42.03 -7.92
C LYS A 17 16.93 -42.85 -8.36
N TYR A 18 16.73 -43.82 -9.26
CA TYR A 18 17.77 -44.74 -9.73
C TYR A 18 18.18 -44.48 -11.18
N ARG A 19 17.97 -43.25 -11.67
CA ARG A 19 18.18 -42.87 -13.08
C ARG A 19 19.56 -43.29 -13.60
N THR A 20 20.63 -43.04 -12.84
CA THR A 20 22.00 -43.42 -13.20
C THR A 20 22.16 -44.94 -13.37
N LEU A 21 21.63 -45.73 -12.43
CA LEU A 21 21.71 -47.20 -12.48
C LEU A 21 20.87 -47.79 -13.62
N ILE A 22 19.69 -47.21 -13.85
CA ILE A 22 18.81 -47.63 -14.96
C ILE A 22 19.46 -47.29 -16.29
N THR A 23 20.04 -46.09 -16.42
CA THR A 23 20.75 -45.68 -17.64
C THR A 23 21.94 -46.58 -17.89
N PHE A 24 22.73 -46.89 -16.86
CA PHE A 24 23.81 -47.88 -16.93
C PHE A 24 23.30 -49.22 -17.47
N GLY A 25 22.21 -49.75 -16.89
CA GLY A 25 21.62 -51.03 -17.33
C GLY A 25 21.14 -50.99 -18.79
N ILE A 26 20.49 -49.90 -19.20
CA ILE A 26 20.03 -49.71 -20.58
C ILE A 26 21.21 -49.69 -21.54
N VAL A 27 22.23 -48.86 -21.27
CA VAL A 27 23.40 -48.73 -22.15
C VAL A 27 24.18 -50.05 -22.22
N LEU A 28 24.33 -50.75 -21.10
CA LEU A 28 24.97 -52.06 -21.06
C LEU A 28 24.23 -53.07 -21.94
N ILE A 29 22.90 -53.15 -21.83
CA ILE A 29 22.08 -54.03 -22.67
C ILE A 29 22.21 -53.63 -24.14
N VAL A 30 22.21 -52.34 -24.46
CA VAL A 30 22.34 -51.85 -25.84
C VAL A 30 23.70 -52.24 -26.43
N ILE A 31 24.80 -52.07 -25.70
CA ILE A 31 26.14 -52.45 -26.15
C ILE A 31 26.22 -53.96 -26.37
N LEU A 32 25.79 -54.77 -25.40
CA LEU A 32 25.81 -56.23 -25.53
C LEU A 32 24.91 -56.74 -26.67
N ALA A 33 23.71 -56.17 -26.80
CA ALA A 33 22.78 -56.55 -27.86
C ALA A 33 23.31 -56.13 -29.24
N SER A 34 23.88 -54.93 -29.36
CA SER A 34 24.44 -54.47 -30.63
C SER A 34 25.71 -55.24 -31.01
N ASP A 35 26.55 -55.65 -30.06
CA ASP A 35 27.68 -56.56 -30.32
C ASP A 35 27.19 -57.92 -30.86
N VAL A 36 26.22 -58.54 -30.18
CA VAL A 36 25.65 -59.82 -30.62
C VAL A 36 24.97 -59.71 -31.99
N LEU A 37 24.15 -58.67 -32.20
CA LEU A 37 23.48 -58.45 -33.48
C LEU A 37 24.49 -58.17 -34.59
N PHE A 38 25.48 -57.32 -34.35
CA PHE A 38 26.52 -57.02 -35.34
C PHE A 38 27.29 -58.27 -35.71
N ASN A 39 27.62 -59.12 -34.75
CA ASN A 39 28.27 -60.41 -35.01
C ASN A 39 27.42 -61.34 -35.89
N VAL A 40 26.11 -61.42 -35.64
CA VAL A 40 25.19 -62.24 -36.46
C VAL A 40 25.11 -61.73 -37.91
N PHE A 41 25.05 -60.42 -38.10
CA PHE A 41 24.97 -59.80 -39.43
C PHE A 41 26.32 -59.59 -40.10
N PHE A 42 27.43 -59.79 -39.39
CA PHE A 42 28.79 -59.51 -39.85
C PHE A 42 29.10 -60.13 -41.22
N PRO A 43 28.80 -61.41 -41.49
CA PRO A 43 29.08 -61.99 -42.81
C PRO A 43 28.33 -61.28 -43.95
N SER A 44 27.10 -60.82 -43.70
CA SER A 44 26.32 -60.09 -44.69
C SER A 44 26.88 -58.69 -44.93
N ILE A 45 27.37 -58.03 -43.87
CA ILE A 45 28.01 -56.71 -43.94
C ILE A 45 29.31 -56.79 -44.72
N VAL A 46 30.14 -57.81 -44.45
CA VAL A 46 31.40 -58.05 -45.17
C VAL A 46 31.14 -58.26 -46.66
N ASN A 47 30.20 -59.15 -47.02
CA ASN A 47 29.82 -59.39 -48.42
C ASN A 47 29.29 -58.14 -49.13
N PHE A 48 28.52 -57.30 -48.41
CA PHE A 48 28.03 -56.03 -48.94
C PHE A 48 29.17 -55.04 -49.21
N LEU A 49 30.08 -54.87 -48.25
CA LEU A 49 31.20 -53.93 -48.39
C LEU A 49 32.20 -54.38 -49.46
N GLU A 50 32.44 -55.68 -49.59
CA GLU A 50 33.27 -56.24 -50.65
C GLU A 50 32.63 -56.06 -52.03
N SER A 51 31.33 -56.37 -52.17
CA SER A 51 30.65 -56.29 -53.47
C SER A 51 30.36 -54.87 -53.97
N GLN A 52 30.10 -53.92 -53.07
CA GLN A 52 29.77 -52.53 -53.44
C GLN A 52 30.97 -51.59 -53.44
N PHE A 53 31.93 -51.80 -52.53
CA PHE A 53 33.04 -50.87 -52.32
C PHE A 53 34.43 -51.52 -52.47
N SER A 54 34.50 -52.83 -52.76
CA SER A 54 35.75 -53.60 -52.85
C SER A 54 36.59 -53.53 -51.56
N ILE A 55 35.92 -53.39 -50.40
CA ILE A 55 36.56 -53.37 -49.08
C ILE A 55 36.56 -54.79 -48.51
N VAL A 56 37.75 -55.37 -48.36
CA VAL A 56 37.95 -56.71 -47.79
C VAL A 56 38.20 -56.58 -46.28
N LEU A 57 37.25 -57.05 -45.45
CA LEU A 57 37.35 -56.96 -43.98
C LEU A 57 38.13 -58.10 -43.31
N SER A 58 38.51 -59.15 -44.04
CA SER A 58 39.30 -60.27 -43.50
C SER A 58 40.73 -59.88 -43.13
N ASP A 59 41.30 -58.81 -43.69
CA ASP A 59 42.63 -58.30 -43.31
C ASP A 59 42.69 -57.78 -41.86
N HIS A 60 41.52 -57.57 -41.24
CA HIS A 60 41.41 -56.99 -39.90
C HIS A 60 41.62 -58.03 -38.78
N GLU A 61 41.76 -59.31 -39.12
CA GLU A 61 42.28 -60.35 -38.20
C GLU A 61 43.70 -60.05 -37.70
N SER A 62 44.45 -59.20 -38.43
CA SER A 62 45.85 -58.85 -38.14
C SER A 62 46.06 -57.45 -37.54
N ILE A 63 44.98 -56.72 -37.22
CA ILE A 63 45.09 -55.37 -36.65
C ILE A 63 45.59 -55.46 -35.20
N ASP A 64 46.67 -54.73 -34.91
CA ASP A 64 47.15 -54.53 -33.54
C ASP A 64 46.06 -53.83 -32.71
N LEU A 65 45.51 -54.53 -31.71
CA LEU A 65 44.45 -54.02 -30.85
C LEU A 65 44.97 -53.17 -29.68
N GLY A 66 46.29 -53.06 -29.51
CA GLY A 66 46.91 -52.36 -28.39
C GLY A 66 46.56 -50.86 -28.32
N PHE A 67 46.29 -50.24 -29.47
CA PHE A 67 45.97 -48.81 -29.52
C PHE A 67 44.53 -48.49 -29.06
N ALA A 68 43.58 -49.41 -29.21
CA ALA A 68 42.16 -49.08 -29.06
C ALA A 68 41.81 -48.66 -27.61
N PRO A 69 42.22 -49.40 -26.56
CA PRO A 69 42.04 -48.96 -25.18
C PRO A 69 42.75 -47.63 -24.86
N GLU A 70 43.90 -47.36 -25.48
CA GLU A 70 44.64 -46.10 -25.29
C GLU A 70 43.87 -44.90 -25.87
N ILE A 71 43.35 -45.00 -27.10
CA ILE A 71 42.54 -43.94 -27.71
C ILE A 71 41.24 -43.74 -26.93
N TRP A 72 40.56 -44.81 -26.51
CA TRP A 72 39.38 -44.70 -25.63
C TRP A 72 39.71 -44.00 -24.32
N GLY A 73 40.86 -44.32 -23.72
CA GLY A 73 41.38 -43.62 -22.54
C GLY A 73 41.56 -42.12 -22.80
N GLY A 74 42.09 -41.74 -23.96
CA GLY A 74 42.22 -40.35 -24.39
C GLY A 74 40.89 -39.62 -24.56
N VAL A 75 39.91 -40.22 -25.24
CA VAL A 75 38.56 -39.65 -25.42
C VAL A 75 37.85 -39.50 -24.07
N LEU A 76 37.93 -40.52 -23.22
CA LEU A 76 37.32 -40.52 -21.90
C LEU A 76 37.97 -39.49 -20.97
N ALA A 77 39.31 -39.36 -21.00
CA ALA A 77 40.04 -38.35 -20.26
C ALA A 77 39.68 -36.92 -20.73
N MET A 78 39.53 -36.71 -22.04
CA MET A 78 39.13 -35.42 -22.60
C MET A 78 37.72 -35.03 -22.15
N VAL A 79 36.74 -35.93 -22.28
CA VAL A 79 35.34 -35.65 -21.91
C VAL A 79 35.20 -35.49 -20.40
N LEU A 80 35.67 -36.46 -19.60
CA LEU A 80 35.55 -36.39 -18.14
C LEU A 80 36.39 -35.25 -17.55
N GLY A 81 37.58 -35.00 -18.08
CA GLY A 81 38.42 -33.87 -17.65
C GLY A 81 37.74 -32.54 -17.90
N THR A 82 37.15 -32.35 -19.07
CA THR A 82 36.39 -31.14 -19.40
C THR A 82 35.15 -31.00 -18.51
N LEU A 83 34.40 -32.09 -18.28
CA LEU A 83 33.25 -32.09 -17.36
C LEU A 83 33.64 -31.67 -15.95
N ILE A 84 34.72 -32.23 -15.40
CA ILE A 84 35.20 -31.89 -14.06
C ILE A 84 35.55 -30.41 -13.97
N ILE A 85 36.25 -29.85 -14.97
CA ILE A 85 36.61 -28.43 -15.01
C ILE A 85 35.36 -27.56 -15.09
N VAL A 86 34.45 -27.85 -16.03
CA VAL A 86 33.23 -27.03 -16.24
C VAL A 86 32.33 -27.09 -15.02
N VAL A 87 32.11 -28.26 -14.44
CA VAL A 87 31.30 -28.42 -13.23
C VAL A 87 31.96 -27.73 -12.04
N ALA A 88 33.29 -27.80 -11.89
CA ALA A 88 34.00 -27.11 -10.82
C ALA A 88 33.84 -25.59 -10.92
N ILE A 89 34.07 -25.01 -12.10
CA ILE A 89 33.89 -23.57 -12.34
C ILE A 89 32.42 -23.16 -12.12
N ALA A 90 31.48 -23.93 -12.66
CA ALA A 90 30.07 -23.60 -12.55
C ALA A 90 29.55 -23.77 -11.10
N ALA A 91 30.09 -24.72 -10.32
CA ALA A 91 29.73 -24.93 -8.92
C ALA A 91 30.14 -23.76 -8.01
N GLU A 92 31.12 -22.93 -8.39
CA GLU A 92 31.46 -21.71 -7.66
C GLU A 92 30.34 -20.66 -7.71
N SER A 93 29.58 -20.63 -8.81
CA SER A 93 28.50 -19.64 -9.03
C SER A 93 27.09 -20.22 -8.92
N SER A 94 26.95 -21.54 -9.09
CA SER A 94 25.68 -22.26 -9.13
C SER A 94 25.76 -23.50 -8.23
N PRO A 95 25.42 -23.38 -6.94
CA PRO A 95 25.40 -24.53 -6.03
C PRO A 95 24.50 -25.63 -6.58
N LYS A 96 24.85 -26.90 -6.31
CA LYS A 96 24.08 -28.09 -6.70
C LYS A 96 23.90 -28.31 -8.20
N LEU A 97 24.71 -27.67 -9.06
CA LEU A 97 24.73 -27.96 -10.51
C LEU A 97 25.01 -29.44 -10.82
N MET A 98 25.77 -30.11 -9.94
CA MET A 98 25.99 -31.56 -9.99
C MET A 98 24.68 -32.35 -9.91
N ASP A 99 23.71 -31.93 -9.09
CA ASP A 99 22.43 -32.63 -8.94
C ASP A 99 21.62 -32.58 -10.25
N LEU A 100 21.74 -31.50 -11.02
CA LEU A 100 21.10 -31.34 -12.32
C LEU A 100 21.78 -32.19 -13.40
N PHE A 101 23.11 -32.27 -13.37
CA PHE A 101 23.87 -33.10 -14.30
C PHE A 101 23.56 -34.60 -14.10
N VAL A 102 23.50 -35.07 -12.85
CA VAL A 102 23.16 -36.47 -12.53
C VAL A 102 21.70 -36.79 -12.89
N LYS A 103 20.85 -35.78 -13.07
CA LYS A 103 19.48 -35.95 -13.55
C LYS A 103 19.38 -35.89 -15.08
N ASP A 104 20.38 -35.46 -15.83
CA ASP A 104 20.25 -35.33 -17.29
C ASP A 104 20.44 -36.68 -18.03
N TRP A 105 19.44 -37.07 -18.82
CA TRP A 105 19.46 -38.34 -19.57
C TRP A 105 20.55 -38.36 -20.65
N LEU A 106 20.72 -37.27 -21.38
CA LEU A 106 21.68 -37.22 -22.49
C LEU A 106 23.10 -37.40 -21.97
N SER A 107 23.43 -36.67 -20.89
CA SER A 107 24.72 -36.78 -20.20
C SER A 107 24.97 -38.19 -19.65
N LEU A 108 24.00 -38.76 -18.93
CA LEU A 108 24.16 -40.10 -18.38
C LEU A 108 24.34 -41.17 -19.46
N ILE A 109 23.53 -41.12 -20.54
CA ILE A 109 23.62 -42.08 -21.64
C ILE A 109 25.00 -41.98 -22.30
N TYR A 110 25.45 -40.76 -22.59
CA TYR A 110 26.72 -40.53 -23.28
C TYR A 110 27.92 -40.96 -22.42
N VAL A 111 27.96 -40.56 -21.15
CA VAL A 111 29.05 -40.94 -20.23
C VAL A 111 29.10 -42.46 -20.03
N TRP A 112 27.95 -43.12 -19.81
CA TRP A 112 27.92 -44.57 -19.70
C TRP A 112 28.30 -45.27 -21.01
N PHE A 113 27.92 -44.71 -22.16
CA PHE A 113 28.33 -45.22 -23.46
C PHE A 113 29.85 -45.17 -23.63
N LEU A 114 30.51 -44.06 -23.25
CA LEU A 114 31.97 -43.95 -23.30
C LEU A 114 32.65 -44.97 -22.37
N ILE A 115 32.19 -45.07 -21.11
CA ILE A 115 32.77 -45.99 -20.11
C ILE A 115 32.62 -47.45 -20.56
N LEU A 116 31.41 -47.85 -20.96
CA LEU A 116 31.12 -49.23 -21.33
C LEU A 116 31.72 -49.62 -22.68
N SER A 117 31.80 -48.70 -23.65
CA SER A 117 32.47 -48.95 -24.93
C SER A 117 33.99 -49.04 -24.77
N SER A 118 34.57 -48.26 -23.85
CA SER A 118 35.98 -48.40 -23.47
C SER A 118 36.24 -49.73 -22.77
N LEU A 119 35.38 -50.13 -21.82
CA LEU A 119 35.50 -51.44 -21.17
C LEU A 119 35.35 -52.59 -22.17
N HIS A 120 34.43 -52.46 -23.12
CA HIS A 120 34.23 -53.41 -24.22
C HIS A 120 35.51 -53.55 -25.06
N ALA A 121 36.20 -52.44 -25.39
CA ALA A 121 37.48 -52.47 -26.10
C ALA A 121 38.56 -53.25 -25.32
N THR A 122 38.66 -53.03 -24.01
CA THR A 122 39.60 -53.75 -23.13
C THR A 122 39.29 -55.25 -23.07
N VAL A 123 38.01 -55.63 -22.98
CA VAL A 123 37.59 -57.04 -22.96
C VAL A 123 37.91 -57.71 -24.29
N ILE A 124 37.61 -57.05 -25.42
CA ILE A 124 37.95 -57.53 -26.77
C ILE A 124 39.46 -57.77 -26.87
N MET A 125 40.29 -56.82 -26.46
CA MET A 125 41.75 -56.94 -26.54
C MET A 125 42.29 -58.24 -25.90
N PHE A 126 41.72 -58.69 -24.77
CA PHE A 126 42.16 -59.91 -24.10
C PHE A 126 41.46 -61.20 -24.59
N TYR A 127 40.26 -61.10 -25.16
CA TYR A 127 39.40 -62.26 -25.45
C TYR A 127 39.05 -62.44 -26.93
N VAL A 128 39.62 -61.65 -27.85
CA VAL A 128 39.42 -61.77 -29.31
C VAL A 128 39.85 -63.14 -29.86
N GLU A 129 41.07 -63.58 -29.56
CA GLU A 129 41.60 -64.85 -30.06
C GLU A 129 40.83 -66.06 -29.51
N PRO A 130 40.54 -66.16 -28.19
CA PRO A 130 39.74 -67.27 -27.65
C PRO A 130 38.29 -67.34 -28.14
N LEU A 131 37.69 -66.20 -28.52
CA LEU A 131 36.25 -66.11 -28.85
C LEU A 131 35.95 -65.98 -30.35
N ASN A 132 36.99 -65.83 -31.19
CA ASN A 132 36.88 -65.61 -32.64
C ASN A 132 35.84 -64.54 -33.03
N ARG A 133 35.93 -63.36 -32.39
CA ARG A 133 34.98 -62.24 -32.57
C ARG A 133 35.63 -61.02 -33.23
N VAL A 134 36.07 -61.18 -34.47
CA VAL A 134 36.60 -60.08 -35.31
C VAL A 134 35.55 -58.99 -35.55
N SER A 135 34.28 -59.38 -35.62
CA SER A 135 33.12 -58.49 -35.72
C SER A 135 33.06 -57.45 -34.60
N SER A 136 33.36 -57.86 -33.37
CA SER A 136 33.34 -56.98 -32.18
C SER A 136 34.45 -55.92 -32.22
N ILE A 137 35.62 -56.26 -32.78
CA ILE A 137 36.71 -55.30 -33.03
C ILE A 137 36.23 -54.23 -34.00
N VAL A 138 35.67 -54.66 -35.13
CA VAL A 138 35.23 -53.75 -36.18
C VAL A 138 34.14 -52.81 -35.65
N LEU A 139 33.17 -53.35 -34.91
CA LEU A 139 32.12 -52.57 -34.27
C LEU A 139 32.70 -51.54 -33.31
N ASN A 140 33.60 -51.93 -32.41
CA ASN A 140 34.13 -51.01 -31.41
C ASN A 140 35.00 -49.91 -32.05
N THR A 141 35.96 -50.30 -32.89
CA THR A 141 36.96 -49.38 -33.44
C THR A 141 36.39 -48.46 -34.52
N TYR A 142 35.55 -48.97 -35.42
CA TYR A 142 35.04 -48.16 -36.54
C TYR A 142 33.67 -47.54 -36.29
N VAL A 143 32.85 -48.12 -35.40
CA VAL A 143 31.51 -47.60 -35.12
C VAL A 143 31.49 -46.87 -33.79
N TYR A 144 31.73 -47.56 -32.66
CA TYR A 144 31.60 -46.92 -31.35
C TYR A 144 32.61 -45.80 -31.13
N LEU A 145 33.89 -46.04 -31.43
CA LEU A 145 34.94 -45.04 -31.24
C LEU A 145 34.73 -43.84 -32.16
N PHE A 146 34.35 -44.08 -33.43
CA PHE A 146 34.01 -43.00 -34.36
C PHE A 146 32.84 -42.16 -33.84
N LEU A 147 31.74 -42.79 -33.42
CA LEU A 147 30.60 -42.08 -32.84
C LEU A 147 31.00 -41.30 -31.58
N ALA A 148 31.77 -41.91 -30.68
CA ALA A 148 32.28 -41.24 -29.50
C ALA A 148 33.12 -40.01 -29.84
N SER A 149 34.04 -40.11 -30.80
CA SER A 149 34.87 -38.98 -31.22
C SER A 149 34.05 -37.87 -31.88
N VAL A 150 33.10 -38.20 -32.77
CA VAL A 150 32.24 -37.22 -33.45
C VAL A 150 31.36 -36.46 -32.45
N PHE A 151 30.81 -37.15 -31.45
CA PHE A 151 29.95 -36.53 -30.44
C PHE A 151 30.70 -35.85 -29.29
N THR A 152 32.02 -36.00 -29.19
CA THR A 152 32.82 -35.40 -28.11
C THR A 152 32.69 -33.88 -28.07
N LEU A 153 32.91 -33.18 -29.19
CA LEU A 153 32.80 -31.72 -29.24
C LEU A 153 31.35 -31.23 -29.04
N PRO A 154 30.33 -31.75 -29.76
CA PRO A 154 28.93 -31.38 -29.51
C PRO A 154 28.51 -31.56 -28.05
N TYR A 155 28.94 -32.64 -27.41
CA TYR A 155 28.63 -32.90 -26.01
C TYR A 155 29.31 -31.88 -25.07
N ILE A 156 30.58 -31.56 -25.30
CA ILE A 156 31.28 -30.52 -24.52
C ILE A 156 30.55 -29.18 -24.63
N PHE A 157 30.16 -28.76 -25.84
CA PHE A 157 29.39 -27.54 -26.04
C PHE A 157 28.01 -27.57 -25.36
N TYR A 158 27.32 -28.71 -25.45
CA TYR A 158 26.05 -28.92 -24.75
C TYR A 158 26.20 -28.68 -23.24
N ILE A 159 27.24 -29.23 -22.61
CA ILE A 159 27.45 -29.05 -21.17
C ILE A 159 27.85 -27.63 -20.80
N LEU A 160 28.70 -26.98 -21.60
CA LEU A 160 29.04 -25.58 -21.38
C LEU A 160 27.79 -24.69 -21.41
N LEU A 161 26.91 -24.90 -22.39
CA LEU A 161 25.63 -24.20 -22.46
C LEU A 161 24.71 -24.57 -21.30
N TYR A 162 24.59 -25.85 -20.97
CA TYR A 162 23.75 -26.33 -19.87
C TYR A 162 24.18 -25.76 -18.52
N SER A 163 25.50 -25.58 -18.30
CA SER A 163 26.06 -25.03 -17.07
C SER A 163 25.89 -23.51 -16.91
N LYS A 164 25.45 -22.80 -17.95
CA LYS A 164 25.17 -21.36 -17.85
C LYS A 164 24.01 -21.13 -16.88
N THR A 165 24.19 -20.24 -15.91
CA THR A 165 23.21 -20.01 -14.84
C THR A 165 21.80 -19.70 -15.36
N SER A 166 21.64 -18.91 -16.44
CA SER A 166 20.32 -18.64 -17.04
C SER A 166 19.61 -19.92 -17.52
N ASN A 167 20.35 -20.85 -18.13
CA ASN A 167 19.82 -22.12 -18.62
C ASN A 167 19.49 -23.07 -17.46
N VAL A 168 20.30 -23.03 -16.40
CA VAL A 168 20.02 -23.75 -15.15
C VAL A 168 18.71 -23.26 -14.53
N VAL A 169 18.51 -21.94 -14.45
CA VAL A 169 17.27 -21.32 -13.94
C VAL A 169 16.06 -21.74 -14.77
N THR A 170 16.16 -21.67 -16.09
CA THR A 170 15.09 -22.11 -17.01
C THR A 170 14.76 -23.60 -16.80
N THR A 171 15.79 -24.44 -16.62
CA THR A 171 15.63 -25.89 -16.43
C THR A 171 14.92 -26.20 -15.12
N ILE A 172 15.36 -25.62 -14.00
CA ILE A 172 14.73 -25.85 -12.69
C ILE A 172 13.28 -25.34 -12.70
N SER A 173 13.05 -24.16 -13.29
CA SER A 173 11.71 -23.58 -13.40
C SER A 173 10.78 -24.45 -14.24
N GLY A 174 11.28 -25.01 -15.35
CA GLY A 174 10.56 -25.98 -16.17
C GLY A 174 10.23 -27.28 -15.43
N ILE A 175 11.13 -27.78 -14.58
CA ILE A 175 10.89 -28.94 -13.72
C ILE A 175 9.72 -28.66 -12.75
N ILE A 176 9.74 -27.51 -12.08
CA ILE A 176 8.67 -27.13 -11.14
C ILE A 176 7.33 -27.01 -11.85
N LYS A 177 7.27 -26.28 -12.99
CA LYS A 177 6.05 -26.15 -13.79
C LYS A 177 5.52 -27.52 -14.23
N SER A 178 6.39 -28.43 -14.65
CA SER A 178 6.00 -29.81 -14.99
C SER A 178 5.38 -30.55 -13.80
N PHE A 179 5.94 -30.42 -12.59
CA PHE A 179 5.33 -30.99 -11.38
C PHE A 179 3.94 -30.41 -11.12
N ILE A 180 3.78 -29.08 -11.20
CA ILE A 180 2.50 -28.39 -11.04
C ILE A 180 1.45 -28.94 -12.02
N PHE A 181 1.78 -29.08 -13.31
CA PHE A 181 0.86 -29.64 -14.29
C PHE A 181 0.59 -31.14 -14.08
N ASN A 182 1.56 -31.89 -13.59
CA ASN A 182 1.39 -33.31 -13.30
C ASN A 182 0.45 -33.56 -12.11
N LEU A 183 0.38 -32.64 -11.13
CA LEU A 183 -0.54 -32.75 -10.00
C LEU A 183 -2.00 -32.93 -10.42
N LYS A 184 -2.40 -32.36 -11.56
CA LYS A 184 -3.76 -32.45 -12.12
C LYS A 184 -4.11 -33.80 -12.74
N LYS A 185 -3.10 -34.62 -13.07
CA LYS A 185 -3.32 -35.82 -13.87
C LYS A 185 -4.10 -36.86 -13.05
N PRO A 186 -5.14 -37.50 -13.63
CA PRO A 186 -5.93 -38.53 -12.93
C PRO A 186 -5.09 -39.67 -12.36
N SER A 187 -4.01 -40.03 -13.04
CA SER A 187 -3.06 -41.05 -12.57
C SER A 187 -2.36 -40.64 -11.27
N ILE A 188 -2.00 -39.36 -11.12
CA ILE A 188 -1.36 -38.83 -9.92
C ILE A 188 -2.38 -38.71 -8.79
N HIS A 189 -3.59 -38.24 -9.07
CA HIS A 189 -4.69 -38.21 -8.09
C HIS A 189 -4.93 -39.60 -7.48
N SER A 190 -5.02 -40.63 -8.32
CA SER A 190 -5.21 -42.00 -7.86
C SER A 190 -4.03 -42.50 -7.04
N ALA A 191 -2.80 -42.16 -7.41
CA ALA A 191 -1.61 -42.56 -6.66
C ALA A 191 -1.52 -41.88 -5.28
N MET A 192 -1.86 -40.59 -5.18
CA MET A 192 -1.85 -39.82 -3.92
C MET A 192 -2.88 -40.33 -2.92
N ASN A 193 -4.09 -40.66 -3.37
CA ASN A 193 -5.13 -41.23 -2.50
C ASN A 193 -4.70 -42.57 -1.86
N ASN A 194 -3.77 -43.28 -2.48
CA ASN A 194 -3.39 -44.64 -2.10
C ASN A 194 -2.01 -44.75 -1.46
N SER A 195 -1.19 -43.68 -1.48
CA SER A 195 0.22 -43.77 -1.06
C SER A 195 0.76 -42.45 -0.51
N MET A 196 0.99 -42.41 0.81
CA MET A 196 1.65 -41.28 1.48
C MET A 196 3.05 -40.98 0.92
N GLU A 197 3.81 -42.01 0.54
CA GLU A 197 5.13 -41.86 -0.08
C GLU A 197 5.10 -40.99 -1.36
N VAL A 198 4.03 -41.09 -2.15
CA VAL A 198 3.88 -40.32 -3.39
C VAL A 198 3.62 -38.85 -3.07
N ILE A 199 2.84 -38.57 -2.02
CA ILE A 199 2.58 -37.21 -1.54
C ILE A 199 3.90 -36.58 -1.07
N GLU A 200 4.64 -37.28 -0.21
CA GLU A 200 5.93 -36.82 0.32
C GLU A 200 6.95 -36.55 -0.79
N GLU A 201 7.00 -37.41 -1.81
CA GLU A 201 7.91 -37.22 -2.95
C GLU A 201 7.57 -35.98 -3.77
N TYR A 202 6.29 -35.76 -4.10
CA TYR A 202 5.86 -34.57 -4.83
C TYR A 202 6.13 -33.29 -4.03
N GLN A 203 5.82 -33.29 -2.73
CA GLN A 203 6.15 -32.18 -1.83
C GLN A 203 7.66 -31.94 -1.76
N LYS A 204 8.46 -33.00 -1.65
CA LYS A 204 9.92 -32.89 -1.60
C LYS A 204 10.50 -32.30 -2.87
N GLU A 205 10.10 -32.77 -4.05
CA GLU A 205 10.66 -32.31 -5.32
C GLU A 205 10.26 -30.86 -5.62
N ILE A 206 9.01 -30.47 -5.39
CA ILE A 206 8.56 -29.10 -5.64
C ILE A 206 9.19 -28.11 -4.62
N MET A 207 9.32 -28.49 -3.34
CA MET A 207 10.03 -27.69 -2.34
C MET A 207 11.52 -27.58 -2.65
N GLY A 208 12.17 -28.71 -2.96
CA GLY A 208 13.61 -28.77 -3.16
C GLY A 208 14.07 -28.05 -4.42
N SER A 209 13.26 -28.08 -5.48
CA SER A 209 13.53 -27.32 -6.71
C SER A 209 13.39 -25.81 -6.46
N LEU A 210 12.42 -25.39 -5.64
CA LEU A 210 12.30 -23.98 -5.24
C LEU A 210 13.50 -23.54 -4.38
N ASP A 211 13.96 -24.40 -3.46
CA ASP A 211 15.17 -24.13 -2.65
C ASP A 211 16.42 -24.00 -3.54
N GLN A 212 16.51 -24.74 -4.66
CA GLN A 212 17.60 -24.56 -5.63
C GLN A 212 17.54 -23.19 -6.31
N LEU A 213 16.36 -22.66 -6.65
CA LEU A 213 16.23 -21.31 -7.19
C LEU A 213 16.63 -20.25 -6.16
N ASP A 214 16.24 -20.43 -4.89
CA ASP A 214 16.65 -19.54 -3.79
C ASP A 214 18.17 -19.54 -3.61
N ASP A 215 18.78 -20.72 -3.59
CA ASP A 215 20.23 -20.88 -3.51
C ASP A 215 20.90 -20.13 -4.69
N LEU A 216 20.45 -20.35 -5.93
CA LEU A 216 21.00 -19.65 -7.10
C LEU A 216 20.88 -18.14 -6.98
N LEU A 217 19.73 -17.62 -6.53
CA LEU A 217 19.51 -16.20 -6.29
C LEU A 217 20.47 -15.65 -5.23
N ALA A 218 20.80 -16.45 -4.23
CA ALA A 218 21.69 -16.06 -3.16
C ALA A 218 23.16 -15.94 -3.58
N PHE A 219 23.62 -16.75 -4.54
CA PHE A 219 25.04 -16.81 -4.96
C PHE A 219 25.35 -16.07 -6.26
N THR A 220 24.37 -15.88 -7.14
CA THR A 220 24.61 -15.16 -8.39
C THR A 220 24.91 -13.67 -8.15
N GLN A 221 25.89 -13.14 -8.90
CA GLN A 221 26.27 -11.72 -8.84
C GLN A 221 25.67 -10.89 -9.98
N PHE A 222 25.32 -11.55 -11.09
CA PHE A 222 24.82 -10.90 -12.30
C PHE A 222 23.38 -10.43 -12.11
N LYS A 223 23.14 -9.13 -12.37
CA LYS A 223 21.83 -8.50 -12.16
C LYS A 223 20.75 -9.18 -12.99
N GLU A 224 21.06 -9.44 -14.26
CA GLU A 224 20.15 -10.01 -15.25
C GLU A 224 19.64 -11.39 -14.80
N THR A 225 20.54 -12.22 -14.27
CA THR A 225 20.19 -13.55 -13.77
C THR A 225 19.37 -13.48 -12.49
N GLN A 226 19.66 -12.54 -11.58
CA GLN A 226 18.84 -12.32 -10.38
C GLN A 226 17.40 -11.91 -10.76
N THR A 227 17.27 -11.00 -11.72
CA THR A 227 15.97 -10.58 -12.27
C THR A 227 15.24 -11.74 -12.92
N GLU A 228 15.93 -12.57 -13.73
CA GLU A 228 15.36 -13.77 -14.35
C GLU A 228 14.85 -14.77 -13.31
N ILE A 229 15.61 -15.03 -12.24
CA ILE A 229 15.20 -15.95 -11.16
C ILE A 229 13.93 -15.43 -10.45
N ILE A 230 13.89 -14.15 -10.08
CA ILE A 230 12.74 -13.56 -9.40
C ILE A 230 11.48 -13.64 -10.27
N ARG A 231 11.61 -13.35 -11.57
CA ARG A 231 10.54 -13.50 -12.57
C ARG A 231 10.05 -14.93 -12.72
N GLU A 232 10.96 -15.90 -12.78
CA GLU A 232 10.59 -17.31 -12.87
C GLU A 232 9.90 -17.80 -11.61
N ILE A 233 10.37 -17.40 -10.41
CA ILE A 233 9.70 -17.71 -9.14
C ILE A 233 8.28 -17.14 -9.13
N SER A 234 8.10 -15.89 -9.57
CA SER A 234 6.79 -15.25 -9.72
C SER A 234 5.87 -16.02 -10.68
N THR A 235 6.38 -16.37 -11.86
CA THR A 235 5.63 -17.15 -12.86
C THR A 235 5.23 -18.52 -12.32
N ILE A 236 6.11 -19.18 -11.56
CA ILE A 236 5.86 -20.48 -10.94
C ILE A 236 4.71 -20.40 -9.93
N ILE A 237 4.70 -19.40 -9.06
CA ILE A 237 3.64 -19.27 -8.05
C ILE A 237 2.31 -18.86 -8.67
N GLN A 238 2.31 -17.97 -9.68
CA GLN A 238 1.12 -17.66 -10.46
C GLN A 238 0.55 -18.93 -11.11
N THR A 239 1.42 -19.72 -11.76
CA THR A 239 1.04 -21.02 -12.34
C THR A 239 0.51 -21.96 -11.26
N TYR A 240 1.11 -22.03 -10.09
CA TYR A 240 0.61 -22.85 -8.99
C TYR A 240 -0.80 -22.43 -8.55
N ILE A 241 -1.03 -21.13 -8.33
CA ILE A 241 -2.31 -20.58 -7.88
C ILE A 241 -3.42 -20.88 -8.89
N SER A 242 -3.20 -20.60 -10.18
CA SER A 242 -4.20 -20.88 -11.22
C SER A 242 -4.58 -22.36 -11.34
N ASN A 243 -3.66 -23.24 -10.97
CA ASN A 243 -3.83 -24.69 -11.10
C ASN A 243 -4.27 -25.37 -9.78
N LYS A 244 -4.17 -24.67 -8.64
CA LYS A 244 -4.45 -25.18 -7.29
C LYS A 244 -5.84 -25.80 -7.11
N PRO A 245 -6.94 -25.25 -7.67
CA PRO A 245 -8.27 -25.84 -7.49
C PRO A 245 -8.40 -27.26 -8.06
N GLU A 246 -7.53 -27.64 -8.99
CA GLU A 246 -7.53 -28.97 -9.61
C GLU A 246 -6.64 -29.99 -8.87
N PHE A 247 -5.92 -29.60 -7.82
CA PHE A 247 -5.03 -30.52 -7.11
C PHE A 247 -5.79 -31.47 -6.19
N ASN A 248 -5.19 -32.64 -5.96
CA ASN A 248 -5.69 -33.58 -4.97
C ASN A 248 -5.54 -33.01 -3.54
N ALA A 249 -6.63 -33.01 -2.76
CA ALA A 249 -6.64 -32.51 -1.38
C ALA A 249 -5.57 -33.14 -0.46
N GLN A 250 -5.21 -34.41 -0.68
CA GLN A 250 -4.18 -35.11 0.09
C GLN A 250 -2.79 -34.47 -0.09
N PHE A 251 -2.54 -33.77 -1.19
CA PHE A 251 -1.28 -33.05 -1.43
C PHE A 251 -1.00 -31.99 -0.37
N PHE A 252 -2.04 -31.41 0.25
CA PHE A 252 -1.89 -30.36 1.25
C PHE A 252 -1.71 -30.88 2.69
N HIS A 253 -1.71 -32.20 2.88
CA HIS A 253 -1.41 -32.78 4.17
C HIS A 253 0.02 -32.45 4.60
N LEU A 254 0.16 -31.97 5.84
CA LEU A 254 1.44 -31.59 6.42
C LEU A 254 2.24 -32.83 6.85
N THR A 255 2.87 -33.46 5.86
CA THR A 255 3.76 -34.62 6.02
C THR A 255 5.02 -34.23 6.81
N PRO A 256 5.80 -35.21 7.32
CA PRO A 256 7.14 -34.96 7.86
C PRO A 256 8.03 -34.14 6.93
N THR A 257 7.94 -34.35 5.61
CA THR A 257 8.69 -33.57 4.62
C THR A 257 8.43 -32.06 4.73
N ILE A 258 7.18 -31.65 5.00
CA ILE A 258 6.85 -30.23 5.20
C ILE A 258 7.25 -29.77 6.61
N LYS A 259 6.95 -30.56 7.66
CA LYS A 259 7.21 -30.18 9.05
C LYS A 259 8.70 -30.05 9.39
N ASP A 260 9.52 -30.90 8.79
CA ASP A 260 10.98 -30.91 8.99
C ASP A 260 11.70 -29.89 8.11
N ASN A 261 11.00 -29.27 7.14
CA ASN A 261 11.57 -28.24 6.30
C ASN A 261 11.95 -26.99 7.13
N ALA A 262 13.13 -26.44 6.87
CA ALA A 262 13.67 -25.29 7.60
C ALA A 262 12.75 -24.07 7.59
N THR A 263 11.94 -23.88 6.54
CA THR A 263 10.93 -22.81 6.44
C THR A 263 9.88 -22.88 7.56
N PHE A 264 9.46 -24.10 7.94
CA PHE A 264 8.30 -24.33 8.81
C PHE A 264 8.66 -24.90 10.18
N ARG A 265 9.87 -25.43 10.37
CA ARG A 265 10.29 -26.14 11.59
C ARG A 265 10.03 -25.38 12.90
N THR A 266 10.00 -24.04 12.86
CA THR A 266 9.75 -23.18 14.02
C THR A 266 8.28 -22.82 14.24
N TYR A 267 7.35 -23.38 13.45
CA TYR A 267 5.93 -23.08 13.57
C TYR A 267 5.35 -23.72 14.83
N THR A 268 4.46 -22.97 15.48
CA THR A 268 3.65 -23.46 16.59
C THR A 268 2.57 -24.42 16.09
N LYS A 269 1.97 -25.20 17.00
CA LYS A 269 0.87 -26.12 16.66
C LYS A 269 -0.30 -25.39 15.98
N THR A 270 -0.62 -24.19 16.44
CA THR A 270 -1.70 -23.35 15.88
C THR A 270 -1.37 -22.94 14.44
N GLN A 271 -0.15 -22.46 14.17
CA GLN A 271 0.27 -22.06 12.82
C GLN A 271 0.26 -23.24 11.84
N TYR A 272 0.63 -24.44 12.28
CA TYR A 272 0.48 -25.64 11.46
C TYR A 272 -0.99 -25.95 11.14
N GLN A 273 -1.90 -25.78 12.10
CA GLN A 273 -3.33 -25.97 11.86
C GLN A 273 -3.88 -24.94 10.88
N GLU A 274 -3.54 -23.66 11.04
CA GLU A 274 -3.94 -22.59 10.12
C GLU A 274 -3.47 -22.85 8.69
N MET A 275 -2.20 -23.24 8.52
CA MET A 275 -1.62 -23.55 7.21
C MET A 275 -2.25 -24.78 6.57
N ALA A 276 -2.58 -25.81 7.37
CA ALA A 276 -3.28 -27.00 6.88
C ALA A 276 -4.71 -26.66 6.45
N ASN A 277 -5.44 -25.86 7.23
CA ASN A 277 -6.82 -25.48 6.94
C ASN A 277 -6.92 -24.59 5.69
N SER A 278 -5.93 -23.70 5.49
CA SER A 278 -5.89 -22.78 4.34
C SER A 278 -5.26 -23.40 3.09
N LEU A 279 -4.62 -24.58 3.19
CA LEU A 279 -3.95 -25.26 2.07
C LEU A 279 -2.86 -24.39 1.41
N THR A 280 -2.11 -23.61 2.21
CA THR A 280 -1.22 -22.52 1.72
C THR A 280 0.28 -22.78 1.88
N PHE A 281 0.70 -24.01 2.18
CA PHE A 281 2.10 -24.25 2.56
C PHE A 281 3.10 -23.83 1.48
N TYR A 282 2.79 -24.01 0.19
CA TYR A 282 3.72 -23.65 -0.87
C TYR A 282 3.82 -22.14 -1.06
N GLU A 283 2.68 -21.46 -1.04
CA GLU A 283 2.55 -20.02 -1.17
C GLU A 283 3.29 -19.30 -0.05
N VAL A 284 3.12 -19.77 1.20
CA VAL A 284 3.84 -19.26 2.37
C VAL A 284 5.36 -19.41 2.18
N LYS A 285 5.82 -20.53 1.60
CA LYS A 285 7.24 -20.71 1.31
C LYS A 285 7.75 -19.72 0.27
N VAL A 286 7.05 -19.59 -0.87
CA VAL A 286 7.45 -18.68 -1.95
C VAL A 286 7.44 -17.24 -1.46
N PHE A 287 6.41 -16.81 -0.74
CA PHE A 287 6.34 -15.46 -0.19
C PHE A 287 7.43 -15.17 0.84
N ARG A 288 7.84 -16.17 1.63
CA ARG A 288 8.97 -16.01 2.55
C ARG A 288 10.29 -15.89 1.81
N LEU A 289 10.48 -16.68 0.75
CA LEU A 289 11.64 -16.58 -0.14
C LEU A 289 11.73 -15.17 -0.71
N LEU A 290 10.69 -14.69 -1.41
CA LEU A 290 10.65 -13.35 -2.00
C LEU A 290 10.88 -12.25 -0.95
N GLY A 291 10.28 -12.38 0.24
CA GLY A 291 10.49 -11.44 1.34
C GLY A 291 11.93 -11.41 1.85
N ASN A 292 12.57 -12.57 2.01
CA ASN A 292 13.98 -12.66 2.39
C ASN A 292 14.89 -12.08 1.31
N SER A 293 14.61 -12.39 0.04
CA SER A 293 15.35 -11.83 -1.10
C SER A 293 15.26 -10.32 -1.12
N TYR A 294 14.08 -9.75 -0.87
CA TYR A 294 13.90 -8.29 -0.80
C TYR A 294 14.77 -7.67 0.27
N ILE A 295 14.76 -8.21 1.49
CA ILE A 295 15.60 -7.73 2.60
C ILE A 295 17.07 -7.79 2.23
N LYS A 296 17.52 -8.90 1.62
CA LYS A 296 18.90 -9.05 1.17
C LYS A 296 19.27 -8.02 0.08
N MET A 297 18.36 -7.73 -0.85
CA MET A 297 18.65 -6.78 -1.93
C MET A 297 18.75 -5.34 -1.42
N ILE A 298 17.87 -4.93 -0.50
CA ILE A 298 17.97 -3.60 0.12
C ILE A 298 19.24 -3.46 0.96
N GLU A 299 19.63 -4.49 1.72
CA GLU A 299 20.84 -4.47 2.55
C GLU A 299 22.15 -4.43 1.73
N ASN A 300 22.11 -4.84 0.46
CA ASN A 300 23.25 -4.81 -0.46
C ASN A 300 23.16 -3.66 -1.49
N ASP A 301 22.32 -2.65 -1.25
CA ASP A 301 22.10 -1.49 -2.12
C ASP A 301 21.68 -1.85 -3.56
N ARG A 302 21.00 -2.99 -3.74
CA ARG A 302 20.47 -3.49 -5.02
C ARG A 302 19.02 -3.06 -5.20
N PHE A 303 18.78 -1.75 -5.20
CA PHE A 303 17.41 -1.18 -5.20
C PHE A 303 16.61 -1.48 -6.46
N ASP A 304 17.29 -1.60 -7.61
CA ASP A 304 16.69 -2.01 -8.89
C ASP A 304 16.03 -3.40 -8.78
N ILE A 305 16.75 -4.36 -8.17
CA ILE A 305 16.24 -5.71 -7.95
C ILE A 305 15.26 -5.77 -6.79
N ALA A 306 15.51 -5.01 -5.71
CA ALA A 306 14.58 -4.90 -4.60
C ALA A 306 13.21 -4.40 -5.08
N SER A 307 13.17 -3.45 -6.01
CA SER A 307 11.93 -2.93 -6.60
C SER A 307 11.22 -3.93 -7.51
N LEU A 308 11.92 -4.91 -8.09
CA LEU A 308 11.30 -5.94 -8.91
C LEU A 308 10.37 -6.85 -8.09
N ILE A 309 10.77 -7.20 -6.86
CA ILE A 309 10.01 -8.12 -6.01
C ILE A 309 8.58 -7.64 -5.71
N PRO A 310 8.33 -6.40 -5.26
CA PRO A 310 6.98 -5.92 -5.07
C PRO A 310 6.23 -5.76 -6.40
N ALA A 311 6.91 -5.52 -7.53
CA ALA A 311 6.27 -5.55 -8.85
C ALA A 311 5.72 -6.96 -9.16
N GLU A 312 6.53 -8.00 -8.94
CA GLU A 312 6.09 -9.38 -9.09
C GLU A 312 4.97 -9.76 -8.09
N LEU A 313 4.97 -9.19 -6.87
CA LEU A 313 3.86 -9.37 -5.92
C LEU A 313 2.54 -8.79 -6.46
N VAL A 314 2.57 -7.69 -7.23
CA VAL A 314 1.37 -7.17 -7.91
C VAL A 314 0.85 -8.19 -8.91
N ASP A 315 1.72 -8.78 -9.73
CA ASP A 315 1.29 -9.77 -10.75
C ASP A 315 0.77 -11.06 -10.11
N ILE A 316 1.35 -11.48 -8.98
CA ILE A 316 0.78 -12.55 -8.15
C ILE A 316 -0.59 -12.15 -7.62
N GLY A 317 -0.75 -10.93 -7.12
CA GLY A 317 -2.02 -10.39 -6.64
C GLY A 317 -3.11 -10.36 -7.72
N LYS A 318 -2.78 -9.94 -8.95
CA LYS A 318 -3.68 -10.00 -10.11
C LYS A 318 -4.15 -11.43 -10.39
N THR A 319 -3.22 -12.38 -10.40
CA THR A 319 -3.56 -13.80 -10.59
C THR A 319 -4.52 -14.29 -9.49
N CYS A 320 -4.34 -13.84 -8.25
CA CYS A 320 -5.25 -14.21 -7.16
C CYS A 320 -6.64 -13.58 -7.32
N LEU A 321 -6.74 -12.35 -7.83
CA LEU A 321 -8.01 -11.70 -8.18
C LEU A 321 -8.74 -12.46 -9.28
N GLU A 322 -8.03 -12.87 -10.34
CA GLU A 322 -8.58 -13.67 -11.43
C GLU A 322 -9.13 -15.02 -10.96
N MET A 323 -8.52 -15.60 -9.93
CA MET A 323 -8.90 -16.90 -9.34
C MET A 323 -9.86 -16.78 -8.15
N ASP A 324 -10.25 -15.57 -7.75
CA ASP A 324 -11.05 -15.27 -6.56
C ASP A 324 -10.53 -15.92 -5.25
N ASP A 325 -9.19 -16.01 -5.10
CA ASP A 325 -8.55 -16.59 -3.91
C ASP A 325 -8.28 -15.52 -2.84
N ASN A 326 -9.29 -15.26 -2.01
CA ASN A 326 -9.21 -14.29 -0.92
C ASN A 326 -8.13 -14.60 0.11
N THR A 327 -7.87 -15.87 0.39
CA THR A 327 -6.87 -16.27 1.38
C THR A 327 -5.46 -15.91 0.93
N ILE A 328 -5.15 -16.09 -0.37
CA ILE A 328 -3.85 -15.72 -0.90
C ILE A 328 -3.75 -14.20 -1.08
N LEU A 329 -4.84 -13.51 -1.43
CA LEU A 329 -4.86 -12.04 -1.49
C LEU A 329 -4.51 -11.38 -0.14
N GLU A 330 -5.07 -11.88 0.96
CA GLU A 330 -4.69 -11.44 2.30
C GLU A 330 -3.20 -11.64 2.57
N ASN A 331 -2.65 -12.78 2.13
CA ASN A 331 -1.21 -13.05 2.24
C ASN A 331 -0.36 -12.08 1.42
N VAL A 332 -0.79 -11.68 0.22
CA VAL A 332 -0.11 -10.66 -0.61
C VAL A 332 -0.06 -9.33 0.13
N ASN A 333 -1.17 -8.88 0.71
CA ASN A 333 -1.24 -7.67 1.52
C ASN A 333 -0.33 -7.73 2.77
N ILE A 334 -0.32 -8.87 3.47
CA ILE A 334 0.63 -9.11 4.58
C ILE A 334 2.08 -9.00 4.09
N ARG A 335 2.40 -9.44 2.88
CA ARG A 335 3.76 -9.29 2.32
C ARG A 335 4.10 -7.84 2.04
N PHE A 336 3.26 -7.07 1.35
CA PHE A 336 3.49 -5.63 1.16
C PHE A 336 3.75 -4.91 2.49
N ASN A 337 2.90 -5.16 3.49
CA ASN A 337 3.04 -4.61 4.83
C ASN A 337 4.34 -5.06 5.55
N THR A 338 4.81 -6.28 5.26
CA THR A 338 6.10 -6.76 5.78
C THR A 338 7.27 -6.05 5.07
N LEU A 339 7.22 -5.92 3.75
CA LEU A 339 8.24 -5.19 2.98
C LEU A 339 8.33 -3.73 3.44
N PHE A 340 7.19 -3.07 3.70
CA PHE A 340 7.13 -1.70 4.22
C PHE A 340 7.85 -1.57 5.56
N ARG A 341 7.56 -2.44 6.52
CA ARG A 341 8.22 -2.43 7.83
C ARG A 341 9.75 -2.55 7.72
N PHE A 342 10.24 -3.44 6.85
CA PHE A 342 11.68 -3.59 6.65
C PHE A 342 12.29 -2.40 5.89
N ALA A 343 11.59 -1.86 4.90
CA ALA A 343 12.04 -0.69 4.14
C ALA A 343 12.11 0.57 5.02
N ILE A 344 11.14 0.81 5.92
CA ILE A 344 11.18 1.93 6.88
C ILE A 344 12.37 1.78 7.81
N LYS A 345 12.55 0.59 8.39
CA LYS A 345 13.69 0.31 9.27
C LYS A 345 15.03 0.52 8.56
N HIS A 346 15.14 0.11 7.30
CA HIS A 346 16.34 0.33 6.49
C HIS A 346 16.56 1.82 6.21
N ALA A 347 15.53 2.52 5.74
CA ALA A 347 15.60 3.94 5.39
C ALA A 347 16.01 4.81 6.58
N TYR A 348 15.47 4.53 7.76
CA TYR A 348 15.87 5.19 9.00
C TYR A 348 17.34 4.94 9.35
N LYS A 349 17.76 3.66 9.38
CA LYS A 349 19.10 3.28 9.83
C LYS A 349 20.21 3.79 8.90
N ASN A 350 19.94 3.81 7.59
CA ASN A 350 20.95 4.08 6.57
C ASN A 350 20.78 5.45 5.89
N ASN A 351 19.77 6.23 6.27
CA ASN A 351 19.39 7.48 5.60
C ASN A 351 19.17 7.31 4.08
N GLU A 352 18.44 6.25 3.72
CA GLU A 352 18.28 5.83 2.32
C GLU A 352 16.80 5.49 2.01
N PRO A 353 16.00 6.48 1.59
CA PRO A 353 14.56 6.32 1.42
C PRO A 353 14.13 5.87 0.00
N ARG A 354 15.04 5.78 -0.99
CA ARG A 354 14.69 5.47 -2.39
C ARG A 354 13.86 4.20 -2.56
N ASN A 355 14.13 3.19 -1.74
CA ASN A 355 13.39 1.94 -1.81
C ASN A 355 11.95 2.06 -1.27
N LEU A 356 11.69 2.95 -0.31
CA LEU A 356 10.32 3.25 0.14
C LEU A 356 9.52 3.93 -0.96
N TYR A 357 10.17 4.81 -1.73
CA TYR A 357 9.57 5.39 -2.92
C TYR A 357 9.12 4.25 -3.84
N ASN A 358 10.02 3.42 -4.36
CA ASN A 358 9.66 2.33 -5.28
C ASN A 358 8.59 1.36 -4.72
N LEU A 359 8.69 0.97 -3.44
CA LEU A 359 7.70 0.09 -2.81
C LEU A 359 6.30 0.71 -2.74
N SER A 360 6.20 2.01 -2.45
CA SER A 360 4.91 2.73 -2.39
C SER A 360 4.17 2.70 -3.71
N PHE A 361 4.89 2.79 -4.83
CA PHE A 361 4.31 2.71 -6.16
C PHE A 361 3.74 1.34 -6.46
N HIS A 362 4.50 0.27 -6.19
CA HIS A 362 4.00 -1.08 -6.43
C HIS A 362 2.84 -1.44 -5.50
N TYR A 363 2.85 -0.96 -4.25
CA TYR A 363 1.69 -1.17 -3.37
C TYR A 363 0.46 -0.40 -3.87
N SER A 364 0.61 0.83 -4.37
CA SER A 364 -0.48 1.56 -5.02
C SER A 364 -0.96 0.88 -6.31
N ASN A 365 -0.07 0.29 -7.10
CA ASN A 365 -0.49 -0.50 -8.26
C ASN A 365 -1.37 -1.67 -7.82
N MET A 366 -1.04 -2.36 -6.71
CA MET A 366 -1.93 -3.39 -6.15
C MET A 366 -3.29 -2.83 -5.73
N ILE A 367 -3.33 -1.65 -5.10
CA ILE A 367 -4.59 -0.96 -4.75
C ILE A 367 -5.40 -0.65 -6.01
N GLN A 368 -4.77 -0.18 -7.08
CA GLN A 368 -5.44 0.08 -8.35
C GLN A 368 -6.00 -1.21 -8.97
N GLU A 369 -5.34 -2.35 -8.81
CA GLU A 369 -5.92 -3.65 -9.21
C GLU A 369 -7.14 -4.03 -8.35
N TYR A 370 -7.14 -3.75 -7.04
CA TYR A 370 -8.34 -3.90 -6.21
C TYR A 370 -9.48 -2.98 -6.66
N VAL A 371 -9.17 -1.73 -7.03
CA VAL A 371 -10.15 -0.79 -7.56
C VAL A 371 -10.76 -1.29 -8.87
N LYS A 372 -9.93 -1.81 -9.78
CA LYS A 372 -10.39 -2.38 -11.07
C LYS A 372 -11.27 -3.62 -10.88
N ALA A 373 -11.09 -4.36 -9.78
CA ALA A 373 -11.84 -5.56 -9.45
C ALA A 373 -13.00 -5.31 -8.46
N ASP A 374 -13.34 -4.04 -8.18
CA ASP A 374 -14.41 -3.63 -7.25
C ASP A 374 -14.27 -4.21 -5.83
N ARG A 375 -13.01 -4.38 -5.37
CA ARG A 375 -12.65 -4.85 -4.02
C ARG A 375 -12.47 -3.70 -3.05
N VAL A 376 -13.59 -3.07 -2.69
CA VAL A 376 -13.64 -1.93 -1.74
C VAL A 376 -13.04 -2.29 -0.38
N ASP A 377 -13.30 -3.51 0.10
CA ASP A 377 -12.76 -4.05 1.36
C ASP A 377 -11.23 -4.04 1.39
N MET A 378 -10.60 -4.54 0.33
CA MET A 378 -9.14 -4.64 0.21
C MET A 378 -8.50 -3.28 -0.03
N ALA A 379 -9.09 -2.44 -0.88
CA ALA A 379 -8.62 -1.08 -1.09
C ALA A 379 -8.64 -0.27 0.21
N THR A 380 -9.74 -0.35 0.96
CA THR A 380 -9.89 0.33 2.27
C THR A 380 -8.84 -0.14 3.27
N TYR A 381 -8.60 -1.45 3.35
CA TYR A 381 -7.54 -2.01 4.20
C TYR A 381 -6.15 -1.45 3.82
N CYS A 382 -5.84 -1.35 2.53
CA CYS A 382 -4.56 -0.83 2.09
C CYS A 382 -4.41 0.67 2.35
N TYR A 383 -5.48 1.48 2.22
CA TYR A 383 -5.48 2.89 2.59
C TYR A 383 -5.18 3.09 4.09
N ASP A 384 -5.80 2.28 4.96
CA ASP A 384 -5.48 2.28 6.40
C ASP A 384 -4.00 1.99 6.64
N LYS A 385 -3.41 1.05 5.89
CA LYS A 385 -1.97 0.73 6.02
C LYS A 385 -1.07 1.84 5.51
N PHE A 386 -1.41 2.50 4.39
CA PHE A 386 -0.67 3.69 3.93
C PHE A 386 -0.68 4.78 5.00
N LYS A 387 -1.83 5.07 5.60
CA LYS A 387 -1.96 6.02 6.72
C LYS A 387 -1.12 5.60 7.92
N PHE A 388 -1.17 4.32 8.31
CA PHE A 388 -0.36 3.80 9.40
C PHE A 388 1.14 4.00 9.14
N TYR A 389 1.63 3.67 7.94
CA TYR A 389 3.05 3.82 7.59
C TYR A 389 3.48 5.27 7.41
N ALA A 390 2.63 6.13 6.86
CA ALA A 390 2.90 7.57 6.80
C ALA A 390 3.15 8.14 8.20
N ASN A 391 2.30 7.81 9.16
CA ASN A 391 2.45 8.23 10.55
C ASN A 391 3.74 7.70 11.21
N ASP A 392 4.14 6.46 10.90
CA ASP A 392 5.40 5.89 11.38
C ASP A 392 6.61 6.60 10.74
N ILE A 393 6.54 6.92 9.45
CA ILE A 393 7.59 7.68 8.74
C ILE A 393 7.73 9.08 9.33
N TYR A 394 6.64 9.80 9.57
CA TYR A 394 6.66 11.13 10.20
C TYR A 394 7.38 11.16 11.54
N LYS A 395 7.06 10.20 12.43
CA LYS A 395 7.71 10.07 13.74
C LYS A 395 9.23 9.95 13.64
N ASN A 396 9.72 9.34 12.57
CA ASN A 396 11.14 9.12 12.34
C ASN A 396 11.79 10.21 11.47
N ALA A 397 11.00 11.06 10.80
CA ALA A 397 11.47 12.10 9.88
C ALA A 397 12.10 13.32 10.59
N GLU A 398 11.78 13.55 11.86
CA GLU A 398 12.38 14.62 12.67
C GLU A 398 13.92 14.51 12.74
N GLY A 399 14.43 13.28 12.82
CA GLY A 399 15.87 12.99 12.76
C GLY A 399 16.43 12.78 11.35
N ASN A 400 15.57 12.76 10.32
CA ASN A 400 15.94 12.50 8.93
C ASN A 400 14.98 13.18 7.93
N PRO A 401 15.27 14.43 7.52
CA PRO A 401 14.37 15.20 6.67
C PRO A 401 14.05 14.58 5.30
N SER A 402 14.88 13.66 4.79
CA SER A 402 14.63 12.99 3.51
C SER A 402 13.37 12.10 3.53
N LEU A 403 12.91 11.71 4.71
CA LEU A 403 11.72 10.89 4.91
C LEU A 403 10.41 11.66 4.70
N TYR A 404 10.39 12.99 4.83
CA TYR A 404 9.18 13.79 4.58
C TYR A 404 8.69 13.64 3.14
N PHE A 405 9.62 13.56 2.18
CA PHE A 405 9.30 13.34 0.76
C PHE A 405 8.60 11.98 0.50
N ILE A 406 8.83 10.98 1.36
CA ILE A 406 8.14 9.68 1.22
C ILE A 406 6.66 9.81 1.58
N VAL A 407 6.30 10.68 2.51
CA VAL A 407 4.87 10.93 2.80
C VAL A 407 4.20 11.59 1.61
N ASP A 408 4.83 12.61 1.01
CA ASP A 408 4.33 13.22 -0.23
C ASP A 408 4.13 12.15 -1.32
N THR A 409 5.08 11.22 -1.43
CA THR A 409 4.96 10.08 -2.35
C THR A 409 3.75 9.22 -2.03
N LEU A 410 3.54 8.81 -0.78
CA LEU A 410 2.37 8.01 -0.37
C LEU A 410 1.06 8.73 -0.70
N THR A 411 0.98 10.03 -0.41
CA THR A 411 -0.19 10.88 -0.72
C THR A 411 -0.44 10.93 -2.23
N PHE A 412 0.62 11.10 -3.03
CA PHE A 412 0.52 11.11 -4.50
C PHE A 412 0.04 9.76 -5.04
N GLU A 413 0.57 8.67 -4.51
CA GLU A 413 0.17 7.32 -4.90
C GLU A 413 -1.30 7.03 -4.60
N LEU A 414 -1.84 7.54 -3.48
CA LEU A 414 -3.27 7.44 -3.16
C LEU A 414 -4.14 8.42 -3.97
N ARG A 415 -3.62 9.60 -4.34
CA ARG A 415 -4.31 10.52 -5.27
C ARG A 415 -4.61 9.83 -6.59
N LYS A 416 -3.65 9.08 -7.15
CA LYS A 416 -3.89 8.28 -8.38
C LYS A 416 -5.01 7.26 -8.20
N CYS A 417 -5.05 6.59 -7.05
CA CYS A 417 -6.13 5.66 -6.74
C CYS A 417 -7.49 6.37 -6.64
N GLN A 418 -7.56 7.58 -6.06
CA GLN A 418 -8.80 8.37 -5.99
C GLN A 418 -9.34 8.75 -7.37
N VAL A 419 -8.47 9.18 -8.28
CA VAL A 419 -8.84 9.47 -9.66
C VAL A 419 -9.42 8.21 -10.31
N LEU A 420 -8.75 7.07 -10.16
CA LEU A 420 -9.22 5.79 -10.72
C LEU A 420 -10.55 5.32 -10.10
N ILE A 421 -10.75 5.49 -8.79
CA ILE A 421 -11.99 5.17 -8.08
C ILE A 421 -13.15 5.99 -8.67
N HIS A 422 -12.93 7.28 -8.91
CA HIS A 422 -13.91 8.14 -9.57
C HIS A 422 -14.23 7.64 -10.99
N GLU A 423 -13.21 7.38 -11.80
CA GLU A 423 -13.37 6.88 -13.18
C GLU A 423 -14.10 5.52 -13.25
N LYS A 424 -13.98 4.70 -12.20
CA LYS A 424 -14.69 3.42 -12.06
C LYS A 424 -16.13 3.56 -11.55
N GLY A 425 -16.52 4.73 -11.06
CA GLY A 425 -17.89 4.99 -10.60
C GLY A 425 -18.24 4.27 -9.29
N TRP A 426 -17.28 4.16 -8.37
CA TRP A 426 -17.56 3.73 -6.99
C TRP A 426 -18.52 4.72 -6.31
N SER A 427 -19.17 4.28 -5.22
CA SER A 427 -20.11 5.16 -4.52
C SER A 427 -19.39 6.37 -3.91
N ASP A 428 -20.07 7.52 -3.92
CA ASP A 428 -19.52 8.76 -3.36
C ASP A 428 -19.18 8.59 -1.87
N ASP A 429 -19.97 7.81 -1.12
CA ASP A 429 -19.72 7.51 0.29
C ASP A 429 -18.41 6.72 0.50
N GLU A 430 -18.17 5.68 -0.30
CA GLU A 430 -16.93 4.89 -0.23
C GLU A 430 -15.72 5.74 -0.62
N GLN A 431 -15.83 6.51 -1.70
CA GLN A 431 -14.77 7.39 -2.16
C GLN A 431 -14.45 8.47 -1.12
N MET A 432 -15.48 9.07 -0.50
CA MET A 432 -15.33 10.09 0.53
C MET A 432 -14.67 9.52 1.79
N ASN A 433 -15.03 8.30 2.19
CA ASN A 433 -14.38 7.61 3.31
C ASN A 433 -12.88 7.40 3.07
N LEU A 434 -12.49 7.00 1.85
CA LEU A 434 -11.09 6.86 1.47
C LEU A 434 -10.38 8.21 1.36
N LEU A 435 -11.06 9.27 0.90
CA LEU A 435 -10.52 10.62 0.84
C LEU A 435 -10.17 11.13 2.24
N LYS A 436 -11.07 10.94 3.22
CA LYS A 436 -10.83 11.31 4.62
C LYS A 436 -9.57 10.66 5.21
N MET A 437 -9.16 9.48 4.73
CA MET A 437 -7.90 8.86 5.14
C MET A 437 -6.68 9.57 4.54
N ILE A 438 -6.76 10.05 3.29
CA ILE A 438 -5.70 10.85 2.64
C ILE A 438 -5.55 12.21 3.32
N LEU A 439 -6.66 12.82 3.73
CA LEU A 439 -6.68 14.10 4.45
C LEU A 439 -6.00 14.03 5.82
N GLN A 440 -5.76 12.85 6.36
CA GLN A 440 -5.06 12.69 7.65
C GLN A 440 -3.55 12.48 7.49
N LEU A 441 -3.04 12.42 6.26
CA LEU A 441 -1.62 12.19 6.00
C LEU A 441 -0.75 13.41 6.26
N ASP A 442 -1.30 14.61 6.35
CA ASP A 442 -0.56 15.84 6.68
C ASP A 442 -0.45 16.07 8.21
N LYS A 443 -1.22 15.35 9.03
CA LYS A 443 -1.37 15.52 10.48
C LYS A 443 -0.88 14.28 11.26
N PRO A 444 0.41 14.16 11.64
CA PRO A 444 0.88 13.04 12.43
C PRO A 444 0.30 13.06 13.87
N PRO A 445 -0.24 11.95 14.38
CA PRO A 445 -0.85 11.90 15.71
C PRO A 445 0.19 12.02 16.83
N GLY A 446 -0.04 12.95 17.76
CA GLY A 446 0.78 13.15 18.96
C GLY A 446 1.89 14.21 18.84
N TYR A 447 2.01 14.89 17.71
CA TYR A 447 2.85 16.08 17.56
C TYR A 447 1.98 17.33 17.75
N SER A 448 2.40 18.27 18.60
CA SER A 448 1.91 19.63 18.46
C SER A 448 2.53 20.20 17.19
N LYS A 449 1.75 20.87 16.34
CA LYS A 449 2.27 21.55 15.15
C LYS A 449 3.34 22.62 15.51
N ASP A 450 3.49 22.96 16.79
CA ASP A 450 4.54 23.83 17.33
C ASP A 450 5.95 23.19 17.37
N SER A 451 6.06 21.86 17.38
CA SER A 451 7.36 21.14 17.36
C SER A 451 7.81 20.72 15.95
N VAL A 452 6.92 20.83 14.97
CA VAL A 452 7.23 20.58 13.56
C VAL A 452 7.73 21.89 12.95
N ASP A 453 8.88 21.84 12.27
CA ASP A 453 9.52 23.02 11.69
C ASP A 453 8.50 23.81 10.84
N LYS A 454 8.31 25.11 11.14
CA LYS A 454 7.24 25.94 10.53
C LYS A 454 7.32 25.98 8.98
N GLY A 455 8.48 25.66 8.40
CA GLY A 455 8.65 25.48 6.96
C GLY A 455 7.95 24.25 6.37
N ILE A 456 7.75 23.18 7.16
CA ILE A 456 7.12 21.92 6.74
C ILE A 456 5.58 22.01 6.81
N LEU A 457 5.05 22.81 7.74
CA LEU A 457 3.61 23.09 7.86
C LEU A 457 3.14 24.28 7.00
N GLY A 458 4.06 25.13 6.53
CA GLY A 458 3.78 26.29 5.68
C GLY A 458 3.83 26.01 4.16
N GLY A 459 4.23 27.01 3.37
CA GLY A 459 4.27 26.98 1.90
C GLY A 459 5.09 25.88 1.21
N ASN A 460 5.83 25.04 1.95
CA ASN A 460 6.57 23.88 1.42
C ASN A 460 5.97 22.52 1.78
N ASN A 461 4.75 22.47 2.33
CA ASN A 461 4.03 21.20 2.57
C ASN A 461 3.65 20.53 1.23
N GLY A 462 4.39 19.51 0.81
CA GLY A 462 4.13 18.79 -0.44
C GLY A 462 2.87 17.93 -0.40
N THR A 463 2.51 17.38 0.77
CA THR A 463 1.28 16.62 0.97
C THR A 463 0.05 17.50 0.77
N ARG A 464 0.04 18.71 1.34
CA ARG A 464 -1.04 19.70 1.10
C ARG A 464 -1.14 20.06 -0.38
N ARG A 465 0.00 20.23 -1.05
CA ARG A 465 0.02 20.51 -2.50
C ARG A 465 -0.64 19.42 -3.33
N ILE A 466 -0.41 18.15 -2.97
CA ILE A 466 -1.02 17.00 -3.65
C ILE A 466 -2.53 16.93 -3.37
N GLN A 467 -2.95 17.22 -2.13
CA GLN A 467 -4.36 17.31 -1.76
C GLN A 467 -5.08 18.42 -2.55
N ILE A 468 -4.48 19.60 -2.67
CA ILE A 468 -5.01 20.67 -3.54
C ILE A 468 -5.11 20.16 -4.99
N GLY A 469 -4.06 19.52 -5.51
CA GLY A 469 -4.10 18.91 -6.85
C GLY A 469 -5.18 17.84 -7.04
N LEU A 470 -5.67 17.21 -5.97
CA LEU A 470 -6.83 16.32 -6.00
C LEU A 470 -8.16 17.10 -5.95
N ALA A 471 -8.22 18.22 -5.22
CA ALA A 471 -9.37 19.12 -5.25
C ALA A 471 -9.60 19.72 -6.65
N LEU A 472 -8.51 20.11 -7.34
CA LEU A 472 -8.58 20.58 -8.73
C LEU A 472 -9.20 19.55 -9.67
N PHE A 473 -8.81 18.28 -9.51
CA PHE A 473 -9.42 17.17 -10.23
C PHE A 473 -10.93 17.09 -9.94
N TYR A 474 -11.34 17.10 -8.67
CA TYR A 474 -12.76 17.02 -8.31
C TYR A 474 -13.60 18.18 -8.82
N LEU A 475 -13.05 19.40 -8.84
CA LEU A 475 -13.70 20.56 -9.46
C LEU A 475 -13.87 20.36 -10.98
N SER A 476 -12.87 19.82 -11.66
CA SER A 476 -12.94 19.57 -13.11
C SER A 476 -14.01 18.54 -13.52
N VAL A 477 -14.38 17.64 -12.59
CA VAL A 477 -15.43 16.62 -12.80
C VAL A 477 -16.74 16.95 -12.07
N ASP A 478 -16.91 18.21 -11.63
CA ASP A 478 -18.11 18.75 -10.96
C ASP A 478 -18.50 18.01 -9.67
N LYS A 479 -17.52 17.42 -8.96
CA LYS A 479 -17.69 16.78 -7.65
C LYS A 479 -17.34 17.75 -6.52
N LYS A 480 -18.10 18.84 -6.41
CA LYS A 480 -17.82 19.95 -5.49
C LYS A 480 -17.71 19.54 -4.03
N ASP A 481 -18.53 18.60 -3.55
CA ASP A 481 -18.50 18.14 -2.15
C ASP A 481 -17.13 17.58 -1.73
N PHE A 482 -16.41 16.94 -2.65
CA PHE A 482 -15.06 16.43 -2.40
C PHE A 482 -14.02 17.56 -2.35
N ALA A 483 -14.17 18.57 -3.20
CA ALA A 483 -13.32 19.76 -3.16
C ALA A 483 -13.55 20.57 -1.88
N ILE A 484 -14.82 20.70 -1.44
CA ILE A 484 -15.20 21.32 -0.17
C ILE A 484 -14.55 20.57 1.00
N ALA A 485 -14.65 19.24 1.05
CA ALA A 485 -14.04 18.45 2.12
C ALA A 485 -12.51 18.65 2.23
N ILE A 486 -11.81 18.80 1.09
CA ILE A 486 -10.38 19.11 1.07
C ILE A 486 -10.11 20.55 1.55
N ALA A 487 -10.94 21.51 1.11
CA ALA A 487 -10.81 22.90 1.50
C ALA A 487 -11.06 23.09 3.01
N GLU A 488 -12.11 22.48 3.55
CA GLU A 488 -12.42 22.50 4.99
C GLU A 488 -11.30 21.91 5.84
N ASP A 489 -10.71 20.78 5.43
CA ASP A 489 -9.55 20.20 6.12
C ASP A 489 -8.32 21.14 6.07
N TYR A 490 -8.14 21.87 4.97
CA TYR A 490 -7.08 22.88 4.86
C TYR A 490 -7.36 24.08 5.79
N LEU A 491 -8.62 24.49 5.95
CA LEU A 491 -8.98 25.58 6.87
C LEU A 491 -8.66 25.27 8.34
N ASP A 492 -8.50 24.01 8.73
CA ASP A 492 -8.02 23.68 10.08
C ASP A 492 -6.60 24.24 10.35
N ASP A 493 -5.83 24.55 9.31
CA ASP A 493 -4.53 25.21 9.46
C ASP A 493 -4.67 26.67 9.94
N LEU A 494 -5.85 27.32 9.80
CA LEU A 494 -6.13 28.66 10.35
C LEU A 494 -5.95 28.74 11.87
N ALA A 495 -6.10 27.61 12.59
CA ALA A 495 -5.87 27.58 14.03
C ALA A 495 -4.40 27.93 14.41
N TYR A 496 -3.48 27.92 13.44
CA TYR A 496 -2.04 28.07 13.66
C TYR A 496 -1.40 29.22 12.88
N PHE A 497 -2.14 29.83 11.95
CA PHE A 497 -1.67 30.93 11.12
C PHE A 497 -2.65 32.10 11.19
N ASP A 498 -2.14 33.33 11.24
CA ASP A 498 -2.97 34.51 10.98
C ASP A 498 -3.50 34.48 9.53
N GLU A 499 -4.62 35.17 9.29
CA GLU A 499 -5.32 35.20 8.00
C GLU A 499 -4.37 35.52 6.83
N LYS A 500 -3.50 36.52 7.02
CA LYS A 500 -2.55 36.97 5.99
C LYS A 500 -1.52 35.90 5.68
N SER A 501 -0.97 35.24 6.70
CA SER A 501 -0.05 34.11 6.54
C SER A 501 -0.71 32.91 5.87
N PHE A 502 -1.97 32.59 6.22
CA PHE A 502 -2.72 31.51 5.59
C PHE A 502 -2.96 31.79 4.09
N LYS A 503 -3.50 32.98 3.76
CA LYS A 503 -3.70 33.41 2.37
C LYS A 503 -2.39 33.38 1.57
N ALA A 504 -1.28 33.80 2.16
CA ALA A 504 0.04 33.74 1.52
C ALA A 504 0.50 32.29 1.25
N ASN A 505 0.31 31.38 2.21
CA ASN A 505 0.65 29.96 2.07
C ASN A 505 -0.20 29.28 0.98
N ALA A 506 -1.52 29.47 1.00
CA ALA A 506 -2.43 28.92 0.00
C ALA A 506 -2.08 29.40 -1.42
N ASN A 507 -1.81 30.70 -1.58
CA ASN A 507 -1.37 31.28 -2.85
C ASN A 507 -0.02 30.70 -3.30
N THR A 508 0.91 30.48 -2.38
CA THR A 508 2.22 29.87 -2.69
C THR A 508 2.05 28.44 -3.22
N GLN A 509 1.20 27.63 -2.58
CA GLN A 509 0.95 26.25 -3.04
C GLN A 509 0.28 26.22 -4.42
N CYS A 510 -0.70 27.10 -4.65
CA CYS A 510 -1.36 27.24 -5.95
C CYS A 510 -0.39 27.72 -7.04
N PHE A 511 0.47 28.69 -6.72
CA PHE A 511 1.52 29.15 -7.64
C PHE A 511 2.47 28.02 -8.02
N LEU A 512 2.95 27.23 -7.05
CA LEU A 512 3.83 26.10 -7.31
C LEU A 512 3.16 25.04 -8.22
N LEU A 513 1.89 24.71 -7.98
CA LEU A 513 1.11 23.85 -8.87
C LEU A 513 1.00 24.41 -10.29
N SER A 514 0.88 25.73 -10.45
CA SER A 514 0.79 26.37 -11.77
C SER A 514 2.06 26.18 -12.61
N ILE A 515 3.24 26.15 -11.99
CA ILE A 515 4.53 26.08 -12.68
C ILE A 515 5.02 24.65 -12.91
N PHE A 516 4.61 23.68 -12.08
CA PHE A 516 5.07 22.31 -12.24
C PHE A 516 4.63 21.73 -13.59
N GLY A 517 5.58 21.16 -14.31
CA GLY A 517 5.35 20.40 -15.53
C GLY A 517 5.14 18.90 -15.25
N PRO A 518 4.64 18.14 -16.23
CA PRO A 518 4.42 16.70 -16.09
C PRO A 518 5.72 15.93 -15.85
N THR A 519 6.83 16.45 -16.37
CA THR A 519 8.15 15.82 -16.28
C THR A 519 9.00 16.46 -15.19
N PHE A 520 9.59 15.62 -14.35
CA PHE A 520 10.66 15.88 -13.42
C PHE A 520 12.02 15.68 -14.11
N TRP A 521 13.11 16.23 -13.55
CA TRP A 521 14.44 16.17 -14.17
C TRP A 521 15.21 14.87 -13.87
N GLU A 522 14.69 14.01 -13.00
CA GLU A 522 15.32 12.73 -12.65
C GLU A 522 14.62 11.57 -13.36
N ASP A 523 15.42 10.67 -13.94
CA ASP A 523 14.95 9.42 -14.50
C ASP A 523 14.94 8.34 -13.40
N THR A 524 13.77 7.76 -13.15
CA THR A 524 13.55 6.76 -12.10
C THR A 524 12.88 5.52 -12.72
N ASP A 525 12.73 4.43 -11.96
CA ASP A 525 11.96 3.24 -12.40
C ASP A 525 10.49 3.57 -12.74
N ARG A 526 10.04 4.77 -12.36
CA ARG A 526 8.70 5.33 -12.63
C ARG A 526 8.69 6.32 -13.81
N GLY A 527 9.80 6.42 -14.55
CA GLY A 527 10.06 7.45 -15.55
C GLY A 527 10.44 8.78 -14.92
N ASN A 528 10.13 9.86 -15.63
CA ASN A 528 10.43 11.23 -15.21
C ASN A 528 9.18 11.94 -14.66
N LEU A 529 8.29 11.28 -13.94
CA LEU A 529 7.04 11.88 -13.49
C LEU A 529 7.25 12.86 -12.32
N ASN A 530 6.68 14.06 -12.41
CA ASN A 530 6.64 15.00 -11.29
C ASN A 530 5.42 14.75 -10.39
N ILE A 531 5.64 14.33 -9.14
CA ILE A 531 4.54 14.00 -8.20
C ILE A 531 3.68 15.21 -7.81
N TYR A 532 4.20 16.43 -7.98
CA TYR A 532 3.46 17.67 -7.70
C TYR A 532 2.73 18.22 -8.93
N PHE A 533 2.74 17.50 -10.06
CA PHE A 533 2.00 17.93 -11.25
C PHE A 533 0.50 17.65 -11.12
N ALA A 534 -0.31 18.65 -11.45
CA ALA A 534 -1.75 18.51 -11.66
C ALA A 534 -2.11 19.07 -13.05
N PRO A 535 -2.82 18.29 -13.91
CA PRO A 535 -3.20 18.75 -15.24
C PRO A 535 -4.29 19.83 -15.21
N GLU A 536 -5.17 19.84 -14.20
CA GLU A 536 -6.33 20.74 -14.06
C GLU A 536 -5.95 22.15 -13.57
N LYS A 537 -4.99 22.79 -14.24
CA LYS A 537 -4.47 24.11 -13.85
C LYS A 537 -5.50 25.22 -13.95
N ASP A 538 -6.50 25.05 -14.81
CA ASP A 538 -7.64 25.95 -14.97
C ASP A 538 -8.54 26.02 -13.73
N GLN A 539 -8.52 25.00 -12.88
CA GLN A 539 -9.31 24.94 -11.65
C GLN A 539 -8.63 25.63 -10.45
N LEU A 540 -7.43 26.19 -10.62
CA LEU A 540 -6.70 26.86 -9.54
C LEU A 540 -7.42 28.11 -9.01
N GLU A 541 -7.99 28.93 -9.89
CA GLU A 541 -8.79 30.10 -9.46
C GLU A 541 -10.10 29.67 -8.78
N PRO A 542 -10.93 28.77 -9.36
CA PRO A 542 -12.10 28.23 -8.68
C PRO A 542 -11.82 27.64 -7.30
N PHE A 543 -10.71 26.93 -7.13
CA PHE A 543 -10.33 26.40 -5.81
C PHE A 543 -9.97 27.49 -4.81
N LYS A 544 -9.27 28.55 -5.23
CA LYS A 544 -8.94 29.68 -4.36
C LYS A 544 -10.18 30.43 -3.93
N GLU A 545 -11.10 30.69 -4.87
CA GLU A 545 -12.40 31.31 -4.58
C GLU A 545 -13.16 30.48 -3.53
N LEU A 546 -13.29 29.17 -3.75
CA LEU A 546 -13.92 28.25 -2.81
C LEU A 546 -13.25 28.27 -1.42
N LEU A 547 -11.91 28.17 -1.38
CA LEU A 547 -11.17 28.14 -0.12
C LEU A 547 -11.33 29.44 0.67
N PHE A 548 -11.24 30.60 0.00
CA PHE A 548 -11.33 31.89 0.66
C PHE A 548 -12.76 32.23 1.07
N GLU A 549 -13.77 31.85 0.28
CA GLU A 549 -15.18 31.99 0.68
C GLU A 549 -15.48 31.17 1.94
N LEU A 550 -15.02 29.91 2.00
CA LEU A 550 -15.15 29.07 3.20
C LEU A 550 -14.33 29.63 4.39
N MET A 551 -13.18 30.26 4.12
CA MET A 551 -12.35 30.90 5.13
C MET A 551 -13.05 32.12 5.74
N ASP A 552 -13.59 33.01 4.90
CA ASP A 552 -14.30 34.22 5.32
C ASP A 552 -15.54 33.83 6.14
N ASN A 553 -16.34 32.86 5.67
CA ASN A 553 -17.48 32.31 6.42
C ASN A 553 -17.06 31.74 7.81
N ARG A 554 -15.92 31.05 7.88
CA ARG A 554 -15.38 30.49 9.13
C ARG A 554 -14.87 31.58 10.07
N LEU A 555 -14.25 32.64 9.55
CA LEU A 555 -13.81 33.79 10.34
C LEU A 555 -15.00 34.57 10.90
N GLU A 556 -16.03 34.81 10.09
CA GLU A 556 -17.28 35.47 10.52
C GLU A 556 -17.99 34.70 11.64
N ALA A 557 -18.02 33.36 11.58
CA ALA A 557 -18.54 32.52 12.66
C ALA A 557 -17.69 32.64 13.94
N LEU A 558 -16.35 32.65 13.79
CA LEU A 558 -15.43 32.74 14.93
C LEU A 558 -15.43 34.12 15.60
N GLU A 559 -15.63 35.20 14.85
CA GLU A 559 -15.74 36.57 15.38
C GLU A 559 -17.00 36.75 16.23
N ARG A 560 -18.14 36.20 15.77
CA ARG A 560 -19.37 36.12 16.59
C ARG A 560 -19.08 35.42 17.91
N ASP A 561 -18.45 34.25 17.85
CA ASP A 561 -18.10 33.48 19.04
C ASP A 561 -17.21 34.28 20.00
N VAL A 562 -16.21 35.02 19.51
CA VAL A 562 -15.32 35.83 20.37
C VAL A 562 -16.09 36.91 21.15
N GLN A 563 -17.06 37.57 20.53
CA GLN A 563 -17.88 38.59 21.22
C GLN A 563 -18.72 37.97 22.34
N PHE A 564 -19.31 36.81 22.10
CA PHE A 564 -20.02 36.05 23.14
C PHE A 564 -19.08 35.53 24.24
N LEU A 565 -17.89 35.03 23.89
CA LEU A 565 -16.88 34.60 24.87
C LEU A 565 -16.43 35.78 25.76
N THR A 566 -16.42 37.01 25.23
CA THR A 566 -16.04 38.21 25.98
C THR A 566 -17.08 38.55 27.06
N LEU A 567 -18.37 38.39 26.74
CA LEU A 567 -19.46 38.50 27.73
C LEU A 567 -19.35 37.43 28.83
N GLU A 568 -18.94 36.22 28.47
CA GLU A 568 -18.73 35.13 29.42
C GLU A 568 -17.54 35.41 30.38
N VAL A 569 -16.47 36.04 29.88
CA VAL A 569 -15.36 36.51 30.70
C VAL A 569 -15.81 37.62 31.65
N ASP A 570 -16.63 38.57 31.20
CA ASP A 570 -17.19 39.63 32.06
C ASP A 570 -18.03 39.03 33.21
N LYS A 571 -18.86 38.01 32.95
CA LYS A 571 -19.59 37.26 33.99
C LYS A 571 -18.65 36.71 35.07
N LEU A 572 -17.57 36.03 34.66
CA LEU A 572 -16.60 35.46 35.59
C LEU A 572 -15.87 36.55 36.39
N MET A 573 -15.59 37.71 35.77
CA MET A 573 -15.02 38.88 36.43
C MET A 573 -15.98 39.51 37.45
N GLN A 574 -17.28 39.59 37.15
CA GLN A 574 -18.28 40.06 38.13
C GLN A 574 -18.46 39.10 39.30
N ARG A 575 -18.45 37.78 39.04
CA ARG A 575 -18.45 36.76 40.11
C ARG A 575 -17.24 36.92 41.03
N ARG A 576 -16.07 37.21 40.46
CA ARG A 576 -14.84 37.54 41.21
C ARG A 576 -15.05 38.74 42.14
N GLN A 577 -15.64 39.81 41.62
CA GLN A 577 -15.87 41.04 42.37
C GLN A 577 -16.87 40.84 43.51
N ARG A 578 -17.96 40.08 43.28
CA ARG A 578 -18.96 39.75 44.30
C ARG A 578 -18.41 38.84 45.42
N GLN A 579 -17.30 38.12 45.17
CA GLN A 579 -16.66 37.20 46.12
C GLN A 579 -15.32 37.71 46.66
N ASP A 580 -15.12 39.03 46.78
CA ASP A 580 -13.88 39.65 47.30
C ASP A 580 -12.59 39.13 46.63
N GLY A 581 -12.64 38.84 45.33
CA GLY A 581 -11.48 38.42 44.54
C GLY A 581 -11.32 36.92 44.32
N TYR A 582 -12.18 36.08 44.94
CA TYR A 582 -12.12 34.62 44.85
C TYR A 582 -12.85 34.06 43.61
N LEU A 583 -12.24 33.06 42.96
CA LEU A 583 -12.86 32.13 42.02
C LEU A 583 -12.44 30.71 42.42
N ASN A 584 -13.31 29.72 42.17
CA ASN A 584 -12.91 28.31 42.29
C ASN A 584 -11.95 27.91 41.16
N ASP A 585 -11.23 26.78 41.33
CA ASP A 585 -10.20 26.36 40.37
C ASP A 585 -10.76 26.08 38.96
N VAL A 586 -11.99 25.60 38.86
CA VAL A 586 -12.67 25.30 37.59
C VAL A 586 -13.00 26.58 36.81
N ASP A 587 -13.57 27.57 37.49
CA ASP A 587 -13.95 28.84 36.89
C ASP A 587 -12.72 29.70 36.58
N LYS A 588 -11.63 29.54 37.35
CA LYS A 588 -10.33 30.16 37.04
C LYS A 588 -9.69 29.56 35.80
N GLU A 589 -9.68 28.23 35.66
CA GLU A 589 -9.18 27.54 34.47
C GLU A 589 -10.02 27.91 33.23
N ARG A 590 -11.35 27.96 33.37
CA ARG A 590 -12.27 28.44 32.33
C ARG A 590 -11.99 29.88 31.94
N MET A 591 -11.80 30.79 32.91
CA MET A 591 -11.43 32.19 32.65
C MET A 591 -10.11 32.30 31.88
N GLU A 592 -9.07 31.56 32.28
CA GLU A 592 -7.77 31.58 31.62
C GLU A 592 -7.82 31.00 30.19
N ASP A 593 -8.63 29.96 29.96
CA ASP A 593 -8.86 29.38 28.62
C ASP A 593 -9.64 30.34 27.71
N LEU A 594 -10.71 30.96 28.23
CA LEU A 594 -11.50 31.96 27.50
C LEU A 594 -10.66 33.19 27.14
N GLN A 595 -9.91 33.74 28.10
CA GLN A 595 -8.99 34.85 27.85
C GLN A 595 -7.93 34.48 26.80
N ARG A 596 -7.38 33.26 26.86
CA ARG A 596 -6.43 32.79 25.84
C ARG A 596 -7.07 32.72 24.45
N LYS A 597 -8.31 32.26 24.34
CA LYS A 597 -9.06 32.18 23.07
C LYS A 597 -9.36 33.56 22.48
N ILE A 598 -9.68 34.54 23.33
CA ILE A 598 -9.93 35.93 22.94
C ILE A 598 -8.63 36.60 22.49
N SER A 599 -7.57 36.56 23.32
CA SER A 599 -6.28 37.20 23.01
C SER A 599 -5.57 36.62 21.80
N ALA A 600 -5.85 35.36 21.44
CA ALA A 600 -5.31 34.75 20.21
C ALA A 600 -5.93 35.32 18.92
N ARG A 601 -7.01 36.11 19.04
CA ARG A 601 -7.88 36.50 17.92
C ARG A 601 -8.20 38.00 17.87
N GLU A 602 -7.70 38.82 18.79
CA GLU A 602 -7.87 40.28 18.74
C GLU A 602 -7.21 40.87 17.47
N LYS A 603 -8.02 41.58 16.67
CA LYS A 603 -7.54 42.44 15.57
C LYS A 603 -6.87 43.69 16.16
N SER A 604 -5.95 44.29 15.41
CA SER A 604 -5.18 45.47 15.83
C SER A 604 -6.08 46.69 16.11
N ASP A 605 -5.79 47.40 17.21
CA ASP A 605 -6.42 48.63 17.77
C ASP A 605 -6.61 49.85 16.83
N ASP A 606 -6.59 49.70 15.51
CA ASP A 606 -6.59 50.81 14.54
C ASP A 606 -8.01 51.19 14.01
N GLU A 607 -9.08 50.74 14.67
CA GLU A 607 -10.44 51.17 14.31
C GLU A 607 -10.81 52.52 14.95
N LYS A 608 -11.32 53.42 14.11
CA LYS A 608 -11.82 54.73 14.56
C LYS A 608 -13.12 54.53 15.33
N PRO A 609 -13.40 55.36 16.35
CA PRO A 609 -14.65 55.27 17.10
C PRO A 609 -15.85 55.44 16.15
N THR A 610 -16.64 54.39 16.01
CA THR A 610 -17.91 54.39 15.29
C THR A 610 -18.95 55.19 16.10
N GLU A 611 -19.75 56.01 15.42
CA GLU A 611 -20.77 56.84 16.07
C GLU A 611 -21.93 55.96 16.59
N TRP A 612 -22.44 56.22 17.79
CA TRP A 612 -23.54 55.43 18.37
C TRP A 612 -24.86 55.76 17.67
N ILE A 613 -25.46 54.78 16.97
CA ILE A 613 -26.71 54.94 16.20
C ILE A 613 -27.85 54.08 16.77
N MET A 614 -29.05 54.23 16.21
CA MET A 614 -30.27 53.54 16.65
C MET A 614 -30.15 52.02 16.60
N ASP A 615 -29.46 51.47 15.60
CA ASP A 615 -29.24 50.03 15.46
C ASP A 615 -28.48 49.45 16.68
N HIS A 616 -27.55 50.23 17.24
CA HIS A 616 -26.85 49.87 18.46
C HIS A 616 -27.76 49.91 19.69
N ASP A 617 -28.74 50.82 19.74
CA ASP A 617 -29.75 50.84 20.81
C ASP A 617 -30.65 49.60 20.73
N ILE A 618 -31.02 49.14 19.53
CA ILE A 618 -31.79 47.89 19.33
C ILE A 618 -30.96 46.69 19.81
N LEU A 619 -29.72 46.53 19.34
CA LEU A 619 -28.83 45.45 19.77
C LEU A 619 -28.57 45.47 21.27
N TYR A 620 -28.36 46.64 21.86
CA TYR A 620 -28.15 46.78 23.30
C TYR A 620 -29.37 46.29 24.08
N THR A 621 -30.59 46.58 23.60
CA THR A 621 -31.81 46.09 24.24
C THR A 621 -31.99 44.58 24.10
N LEU A 622 -31.74 44.00 22.92
CA LEU A 622 -31.77 42.55 22.71
C LEU A 622 -30.74 41.82 23.60
N LEU A 623 -29.51 42.37 23.67
CA LEU A 623 -28.44 41.87 24.54
C LEU A 623 -28.85 41.90 26.01
N CYS A 624 -29.53 42.97 26.45
CA CYS A 624 -30.01 43.08 27.83
C CYS A 624 -31.07 42.03 28.17
N ILE A 625 -32.00 41.75 27.26
CA ILE A 625 -33.04 40.73 27.50
C ILE A 625 -32.40 39.36 27.75
N SER A 626 -31.51 38.93 26.86
CA SER A 626 -30.79 37.66 26.99
C SER A 626 -29.87 37.65 28.22
N PHE A 627 -28.96 38.62 28.35
CA PHE A 627 -27.93 38.57 29.40
C PHE A 627 -28.47 38.81 30.83
N PHE A 628 -29.48 39.65 31.05
CA PHE A 628 -29.98 39.90 32.41
C PHE A 628 -30.86 38.77 32.97
N ALA A 629 -31.26 37.82 32.13
CA ALA A 629 -32.05 36.65 32.49
C ALA A 629 -31.34 35.79 33.55
N ASP A 630 -30.18 35.27 33.16
CA ASP A 630 -29.43 34.24 33.87
C ASP A 630 -27.90 34.53 33.90
N GLN A 631 -27.51 35.70 33.37
CA GLN A 631 -26.12 36.14 33.19
C GLN A 631 -25.34 35.23 32.22
N GLU A 632 -26.00 34.46 31.37
CA GLU A 632 -25.44 33.67 30.27
C GLU A 632 -26.05 34.14 28.94
N ILE A 633 -25.44 33.71 27.83
CA ILE A 633 -26.08 33.74 26.51
C ILE A 633 -25.76 32.40 25.88
N ASP A 634 -26.77 31.54 25.74
CA ASP A 634 -26.60 30.21 25.18
C ASP A 634 -26.67 30.19 23.64
N GLU A 635 -26.32 29.07 23.02
CA GLU A 635 -26.32 28.94 21.54
C GLU A 635 -27.70 29.14 20.91
N SER A 636 -28.78 28.87 21.64
CA SER A 636 -30.14 29.07 21.15
C SER A 636 -30.52 30.56 21.13
N GLU A 637 -30.12 31.32 22.16
CA GLU A 637 -30.34 32.76 22.24
C GLU A 637 -29.48 33.54 21.22
N LYS A 638 -28.23 33.11 20.98
CA LYS A 638 -27.34 33.72 19.98
C LYS A 638 -27.97 33.78 18.59
N GLY A 639 -28.58 32.66 18.17
CA GLY A 639 -29.26 32.55 16.89
C GLY A 639 -30.46 33.50 16.80
N VAL A 640 -31.24 33.58 17.88
CA VAL A 640 -32.44 34.42 17.94
C VAL A 640 -32.09 35.91 17.97
N ILE A 641 -31.02 36.33 18.64
CA ILE A 641 -30.56 37.74 18.63
C ILE A 641 -30.20 38.17 17.20
N PHE A 642 -29.47 37.32 16.46
CA PHE A 642 -29.08 37.61 15.07
C PHE A 642 -30.30 37.69 14.15
N GLU A 643 -31.19 36.69 14.20
CA GLU A 643 -32.41 36.68 13.39
C GLU A 643 -33.31 37.88 13.72
N SER A 644 -33.47 38.20 15.01
CA SER A 644 -34.26 39.33 15.47
C SER A 644 -33.70 40.65 14.97
N PHE A 645 -32.39 40.88 15.09
CA PHE A 645 -31.78 42.12 14.62
C PHE A 645 -31.89 42.32 13.11
N ALA A 646 -31.75 41.24 12.34
CA ALA A 646 -31.89 41.26 10.88
C ALA A 646 -33.30 41.67 10.40
N THR A 647 -34.32 41.65 11.27
CA THR A 647 -35.66 42.15 10.92
C THR A 647 -35.78 43.68 10.97
N PHE A 648 -34.92 44.36 11.74
CA PHE A 648 -34.99 45.82 11.94
C PHE A 648 -34.00 46.59 11.07
N VAL A 649 -32.86 45.98 10.73
CA VAL A 649 -31.83 46.62 9.91
C VAL A 649 -31.83 46.02 8.50
N LYS A 650 -31.75 46.87 7.47
CA LYS A 650 -31.74 46.43 6.08
C LYS A 650 -30.33 46.00 5.68
N ASP A 651 -30.24 44.90 4.93
CA ASP A 651 -28.99 44.38 4.37
C ASP A 651 -27.92 44.03 5.44
N VAL A 652 -28.35 43.50 6.59
CA VAL A 652 -27.43 43.01 7.63
C VAL A 652 -26.55 41.89 7.08
N THR A 653 -25.25 42.16 7.04
CA THR A 653 -24.20 41.14 6.81
C THR A 653 -23.67 40.66 8.16
N ASN A 654 -22.99 39.52 8.19
CA ASN A 654 -22.33 39.06 9.42
C ASN A 654 -21.25 40.07 9.87
N GLU A 655 -20.51 40.70 8.94
CA GLU A 655 -19.55 41.76 9.27
C GLU A 655 -20.20 42.98 9.93
N SER A 656 -21.30 43.49 9.36
CA SER A 656 -22.01 44.65 9.95
C SER A 656 -22.61 44.30 11.31
N PHE A 657 -23.24 43.12 11.44
CA PHE A 657 -23.73 42.65 12.74
C PHE A 657 -22.61 42.52 13.77
N ASN A 658 -21.48 41.93 13.42
CA ASN A 658 -20.34 41.78 14.33
C ASN A 658 -19.80 43.14 14.77
N SER A 659 -19.67 44.11 13.86
CA SER A 659 -19.22 45.45 14.24
C SER A 659 -20.20 46.09 15.25
N ASP A 660 -21.50 46.07 14.94
CA ASP A 660 -22.53 46.71 15.76
C ASP A 660 -22.74 45.99 17.10
N PHE A 661 -22.73 44.66 17.10
CA PHE A 661 -22.86 43.83 18.30
C PHE A 661 -21.60 43.93 19.18
N GLY A 662 -20.42 44.06 18.57
CA GLY A 662 -19.17 44.37 19.25
C GLY A 662 -19.25 45.70 20.02
N LEU A 663 -19.70 46.78 19.37
CA LEU A 663 -19.89 48.09 20.02
C LEU A 663 -20.92 48.06 21.15
N ALA A 664 -22.04 47.36 20.95
CA ALA A 664 -23.05 47.17 21.98
C ALA A 664 -22.49 46.40 23.20
N THR A 665 -21.71 45.35 22.93
CA THR A 665 -21.04 44.53 23.94
C THR A 665 -19.98 45.31 24.70
N GLU A 666 -19.12 46.08 24.01
CA GLU A 666 -18.13 46.96 24.63
C GLU A 666 -18.77 47.99 25.56
N LYS A 667 -19.86 48.62 25.12
CA LYS A 667 -20.62 49.54 25.95
C LYS A 667 -21.24 48.85 27.15
N PHE A 668 -21.81 47.66 26.97
CA PHE A 668 -22.39 46.86 28.04
C PHE A 668 -21.35 46.49 29.11
N ILE A 669 -20.18 46.03 28.69
CA ILE A 669 -19.06 45.69 29.57
C ILE A 669 -18.55 46.95 30.28
N GLY A 670 -18.31 48.04 29.53
CA GLY A 670 -17.76 49.30 30.05
C GLY A 670 -18.63 50.03 31.09
N LEU A 671 -19.92 49.67 31.21
CA LEU A 671 -20.82 50.23 32.22
C LEU A 671 -20.62 49.65 33.64
N GLU A 672 -19.79 48.60 33.77
CA GLU A 672 -19.25 47.94 34.99
C GLU A 672 -20.25 47.41 36.04
N ASN A 673 -21.43 48.02 36.21
CA ASN A 673 -22.42 47.64 37.21
C ASN A 673 -23.84 47.55 36.64
N GLU A 674 -24.68 46.76 37.32
CA GLU A 674 -26.04 46.40 36.91
C GLU A 674 -26.96 47.63 36.81
N GLU A 675 -26.84 48.59 37.73
CA GLU A 675 -27.64 49.81 37.75
C GLU A 675 -27.35 50.71 36.53
N SER A 676 -26.08 50.86 36.16
CA SER A 676 -25.65 51.61 34.97
C SER A 676 -26.15 50.93 33.69
N ARG A 677 -26.06 49.60 33.61
CA ARG A 677 -26.52 48.82 32.44
C ARG A 677 -28.04 48.91 32.27
N GLN A 678 -28.80 48.86 33.36
CA GLN A 678 -30.25 49.01 33.35
C GLN A 678 -30.68 50.44 32.98
N LYS A 679 -29.96 51.47 33.44
CA LYS A 679 -30.20 52.86 32.98
C LYS A 679 -29.92 53.03 31.49
N GLN A 680 -28.87 52.40 30.97
CA GLN A 680 -28.61 52.42 29.53
C GLN A 680 -29.70 51.67 28.75
N TYR A 681 -30.20 50.54 29.26
CA TYR A 681 -31.33 49.82 28.67
C TYR A 681 -32.57 50.72 28.55
N GLU A 682 -32.97 51.39 29.65
CA GLU A 682 -34.08 52.33 29.65
C GLU A 682 -33.86 53.52 28.70
N HIS A 683 -32.62 54.01 28.62
CA HIS A 683 -32.25 55.07 27.69
C HIS A 683 -32.39 54.64 26.23
N SER A 684 -31.91 53.43 25.89
CA SER A 684 -32.02 52.84 24.56
C SER A 684 -33.49 52.61 24.18
N LEU A 685 -34.34 52.10 25.10
CA LEU A 685 -35.78 51.97 24.87
C LEU A 685 -36.45 53.32 24.58
N MET A 686 -36.06 54.38 25.30
CA MET A 686 -36.58 55.73 25.08
C MET A 686 -36.10 56.34 23.76
N ASN A 687 -34.85 56.08 23.37
CA ASN A 687 -34.33 56.53 22.07
C ASN A 687 -35.07 55.85 20.92
N ILE A 688 -35.31 54.53 21.03
CA ILE A 688 -36.08 53.76 20.04
C ILE A 688 -37.52 54.31 19.91
N LYS A 689 -38.19 54.61 21.03
CA LYS A 689 -39.55 55.18 21.04
C LYS A 689 -39.62 56.56 20.39
N ASN A 690 -38.60 57.39 20.61
CA ASN A 690 -38.58 58.78 20.17
C ASN A 690 -38.00 58.95 18.75
N SER A 691 -37.57 57.87 18.10
CA SER A 691 -37.10 57.89 16.72
C SER A 691 -38.25 58.18 15.75
N GLU A 692 -37.98 58.99 14.73
CA GLU A 692 -38.94 59.27 13.65
C GLU A 692 -39.21 58.05 12.75
N GLU A 693 -38.34 57.03 12.83
CA GLU A 693 -38.40 55.82 12.00
C GLU A 693 -39.20 54.68 12.64
N THR A 694 -39.52 54.78 13.94
CA THR A 694 -40.19 53.74 14.72
C THR A 694 -41.67 54.04 14.90
N ASP A 695 -42.54 53.18 14.38
CA ASP A 695 -43.99 53.23 14.62
C ASP A 695 -44.46 52.20 15.66
N SER A 696 -45.74 52.26 16.03
CA SER A 696 -46.32 51.33 17.01
C SER A 696 -46.26 49.87 16.57
N ASP A 697 -46.19 49.59 15.26
CA ASP A 697 -46.11 48.23 14.73
C ASP A 697 -44.67 47.70 14.85
N GLN A 698 -43.66 48.54 14.62
CA GLN A 698 -42.25 48.20 14.84
C GLN A 698 -41.92 47.98 16.32
N LEU A 699 -42.48 48.79 17.23
CA LEU A 699 -42.34 48.55 18.68
C LEU A 699 -42.96 47.22 19.10
N LEU A 700 -44.09 46.84 18.49
CA LEU A 700 -44.71 45.54 18.72
C LEU A 700 -43.86 44.39 18.16
N GLN A 701 -43.24 44.57 16.99
CA GLN A 701 -42.29 43.60 16.43
C GLN A 701 -41.05 43.43 17.31
N LEU A 702 -40.50 44.51 17.85
CA LEU A 702 -39.37 44.43 18.78
C LEU A 702 -39.75 43.77 20.10
N LEU A 703 -40.98 44.01 20.57
CA LEU A 703 -41.53 43.28 21.71
C LEU A 703 -41.69 41.78 21.42
N HIS A 704 -42.08 41.39 20.20
CA HIS A 704 -42.07 40.00 19.77
C HIS A 704 -40.66 39.40 19.78
N ALA A 705 -39.65 40.13 19.30
CA ALA A 705 -38.26 39.70 19.38
C ALA A 705 -37.79 39.47 20.83
N PHE A 706 -38.18 40.33 21.78
CA PHE A 706 -37.86 40.11 23.20
C PHE A 706 -38.51 38.84 23.75
N VAL A 707 -39.75 38.56 23.34
CA VAL A 707 -40.49 37.35 23.71
C VAL A 707 -39.89 36.10 23.07
N ASP A 708 -39.41 36.20 21.83
CA ASP A 708 -38.77 35.10 21.11
C ASP A 708 -37.41 34.75 21.74
N ILE A 709 -36.63 35.76 22.17
CA ILE A 709 -35.39 35.55 22.95
C ILE A 709 -35.71 34.83 24.26
N ALA A 710 -36.65 35.34 25.06
CA ALA A 710 -37.01 34.72 26.34
C ALA A 710 -37.62 33.30 26.21
N ASN A 711 -38.14 32.96 25.02
CA ASN A 711 -38.67 31.63 24.71
C ASN A 711 -37.61 30.67 24.12
N ALA A 712 -36.41 31.16 23.81
CA ALA A 712 -35.29 30.33 23.38
C ALA A 712 -34.80 29.46 24.55
N ASP A 713 -34.84 30.02 25.76
CA ASP A 713 -34.49 29.34 27.01
C ASP A 713 -35.45 28.19 27.37
N GLU A 714 -34.92 27.16 28.05
CA GLU A 714 -35.74 26.08 28.63
C GLU A 714 -36.70 26.61 29.72
N PHE A 715 -36.36 27.73 30.37
CA PHE A 715 -37.16 28.37 31.42
C PHE A 715 -37.07 29.90 31.35
N ILE A 716 -38.22 30.57 31.24
CA ILE A 716 -38.28 32.04 31.27
C ILE A 716 -37.93 32.56 32.68
N HIS A 717 -36.91 33.40 32.76
CA HIS A 717 -36.41 34.01 33.99
C HIS A 717 -37.29 35.19 34.44
N GLU A 718 -37.39 35.41 35.76
CA GLU A 718 -38.20 36.51 36.31
C GLU A 718 -37.68 37.89 35.91
N ASN A 719 -36.36 38.01 35.68
CA ASN A 719 -35.72 39.26 35.25
C ASN A 719 -36.08 39.61 33.79
N GLU A 720 -36.15 38.64 32.89
CA GLU A 720 -36.57 38.85 31.50
C GLU A 720 -37.99 39.38 31.45
N LEU A 721 -38.90 38.72 32.18
CA LEU A 721 -40.28 39.17 32.28
C LEU A 721 -40.37 40.61 32.78
N LEU A 722 -39.55 40.99 33.76
CA LEU A 722 -39.52 42.34 34.30
C LEU A 722 -38.96 43.36 33.30
N LEU A 723 -37.95 43.01 32.52
CA LEU A 723 -37.38 43.87 31.48
C LEU A 723 -38.34 44.06 30.29
N ILE A 724 -39.04 43.00 29.89
CA ILE A 724 -40.06 43.02 28.85
C ILE A 724 -41.25 43.87 29.33
N GLN A 725 -41.71 43.69 30.57
CA GLN A 725 -42.76 44.52 31.17
C GLN A 725 -42.33 45.99 31.28
N ASN A 726 -41.06 46.26 31.57
CA ASN A 726 -40.51 47.62 31.57
C ASN A 726 -40.54 48.24 30.18
N ALA A 727 -40.20 47.48 29.13
CA ALA A 727 -40.32 47.94 27.75
C ALA A 727 -41.76 48.28 27.36
N VAL A 728 -42.74 47.43 27.71
CA VAL A 728 -44.18 47.70 27.51
C VAL A 728 -44.60 49.00 28.19
N ALA A 729 -44.16 49.22 29.44
CA ALA A 729 -44.48 50.42 30.21
C ALA A 729 -43.86 51.69 29.61
N ILE A 730 -42.59 51.63 29.20
CA ILE A 730 -41.86 52.75 28.59
C ILE A 730 -42.45 53.11 27.22
N TRP A 731 -42.80 52.10 26.42
CA TRP A 731 -43.39 52.29 25.10
C TRP A 731 -44.89 52.61 25.12
N GLU A 732 -45.54 52.51 26.28
CA GLU A 732 -46.99 52.74 26.46
C GLU A 732 -47.85 51.86 25.54
N LEU A 733 -47.44 50.60 25.37
CA LEU A 733 -48.18 49.63 24.55
C LEU A 733 -49.38 49.06 25.34
N ASP A 734 -50.54 48.96 24.69
CA ASP A 734 -51.77 48.38 25.26
C ASP A 734 -51.75 46.84 25.14
N VAL A 735 -50.80 46.21 25.83
CA VAL A 735 -50.58 44.75 25.86
C VAL A 735 -50.18 44.29 27.26
N GLU A 736 -50.65 43.11 27.66
CA GLU A 736 -50.25 42.47 28.93
C GLU A 736 -49.36 41.24 28.67
N ILE A 737 -48.28 41.12 29.44
CA ILE A 737 -47.37 39.98 29.40
C ILE A 737 -47.36 39.32 30.77
N ASN A 738 -47.97 38.13 30.83
CA ASN A 738 -48.16 37.37 32.04
C ASN A 738 -47.18 36.19 32.11
N LYS A 739 -46.67 35.90 33.32
CA LYS A 739 -45.80 34.75 33.55
C LYS A 739 -46.54 33.45 33.15
N PRO A 740 -46.00 32.65 32.22
CA PRO A 740 -46.66 31.41 31.81
C PRO A 740 -46.58 30.34 32.91
N LYS A 741 -47.41 29.31 32.81
CA LYS A 741 -47.29 28.14 33.69
C LYS A 741 -46.03 27.37 33.31
N SER A 742 -45.40 26.70 34.28
CA SER A 742 -44.13 25.98 34.07
C SER A 742 -44.22 25.04 32.86
N GLY A 743 -43.40 25.33 31.83
CA GLY A 743 -43.33 24.58 30.57
C GLY A 743 -44.09 25.19 29.38
N ASP A 744 -44.85 26.28 29.58
CA ASP A 744 -45.54 27.01 28.52
C ASP A 744 -44.71 28.22 28.03
N ARG A 745 -44.87 28.59 26.75
CA ARG A 745 -44.19 29.76 26.14
C ARG A 745 -44.79 31.09 26.61
N LEU A 746 -43.97 32.13 26.65
CA LEU A 746 -44.38 33.51 26.86
C LEU A 746 -45.18 33.99 25.64
N GLU A 747 -46.37 34.57 25.87
CA GLU A 747 -47.25 35.09 24.82
C GLU A 747 -47.69 36.52 25.16
N ILE A 748 -47.82 37.35 24.13
CA ILE A 748 -48.35 38.71 24.25
C ILE A 748 -49.88 38.64 24.24
N GLN A 749 -50.53 39.10 25.31
CA GLN A 749 -51.99 39.16 25.41
C GLN A 749 -52.48 40.58 25.12
N LYS A 750 -53.52 40.69 24.28
CA LYS A 750 -54.22 41.95 23.98
C LYS A 750 -55.42 42.15 24.88
#